data_AF-A0A964MEF2-F1
#
_entry.id   AF-A0A964MEF2-F1
#
_cell.length_a   1.000
_cell.length_b   1.000
_cell.length_c   1.000
_cell.angle_alpha   90.00
_cell.angle_beta   90.00
_cell.angle_gamma   90.00
#
_symmetry.space_group_name_H-M   'P 1'
#
loop_
_entity.id
_entity.type
_entity.pdbx_description
1 polymer ?
#
loop_
_entity_poly.entity_id
_entity_poly.type
_entity_poly.pdbx_seq_one_letter_code
_entity_poly.pdbx_strand_id
1 'polypeptide(L)'
;MGVDDGPAILEQLISSMRDEPTLNEADTRFRMIDTLFFDCLGWPKDSVNMEERFDGTYADYTFLRGARVAVLEAKREGQFFELPSDTRTGTLSLRAIMTGSGVETAVRQAMGYCQERGVPIGIVSNGRQLVAFVAARSDGVSPLDGRAVVYPSLQELAGRWTEFWNYFSPGAFERSSLQNELLGVRVSALPGKLSGRVRDYPGIKNRNPFQTDLQIVAELVIEDVIRNPQLEETFLEQCYCKSGALSQYSLLSKNVLRARYAALAADAKVSAQPAVTKRGLSDDLLADSIKKRPTLLIGDVGVGKTMFVRHLIKVDAKDVLEHGITLYVDMGSQATLTTDLRDFVPREMARQLKDDYGVDVNDRGFVTAVYQTELHDFDNGIYGELQGIDPSGYLAKRLELLGGLIERPHDHLARALDHIVKGRRQQVVLFLDNVDQRDEDTQQQSFLVAHEMAERWPLTVFLALRPTTFHKSVRDGALTGYHPKAFTISPPRIVDVIGKRLDFALRLSKGELEISAISGAMALPTLTKVIEAFAYSLIANRDLACCIDNISAGNVRSALEQVRDFFGSGHVDTQKMVGIMDEQGHYTVPVHEFLRATLYGDAVHYDPTQSTIPNLFDVTEPDKREHFIVLLLLAHLQSLGRARGGDESVEVMAAVELLQDCGFTPAQAHSAIRRSLNGKLIDSAASGDSPGELPYSIRITSLGAYCIEYLAKLFTYVDAIIVDTPILDSEIEAKINDERDIAGRLTRAETFLDYLDSCWRLVPSESECPLNWNGVSAALRSDIAAIKRRACPSPDSDGADTVEQRFRPDIRGQ
;
A
#
# COMPACT_ATOMS: atom_id res chain seq x y z
N MET A 1 -35.59 19.36 1.50
CA MET A 1 -35.46 20.23 0.33
C MET A 1 -34.69 19.46 -0.71
N GLY A 2 -35.33 19.21 -1.85
CA GLY A 2 -34.80 18.37 -2.91
C GLY A 2 -35.64 18.52 -4.17
N VAL A 3 -35.48 17.58 -5.12
CA VAL A 3 -36.13 17.55 -6.44
C VAL A 3 -37.60 17.98 -6.41
N ASP A 4 -38.33 17.59 -5.36
CA ASP A 4 -39.77 17.78 -5.23
C ASP A 4 -40.18 19.19 -4.71
N ASP A 5 -39.39 19.79 -3.81
CA ASP A 5 -39.71 21.09 -3.19
C ASP A 5 -39.17 22.28 -4.01
N GLY A 6 -38.06 22.08 -4.72
CA GLY A 6 -37.34 23.12 -5.46
C GLY A 6 -38.16 23.86 -6.53
N PRO A 7 -39.02 23.18 -7.33
CA PRO A 7 -39.87 23.85 -8.32
C PRO A 7 -40.80 24.90 -7.71
N ALA A 8 -41.41 24.59 -6.56
CA ALA A 8 -42.34 25.50 -5.91
C ALA A 8 -41.64 26.76 -5.39
N ILE A 9 -40.41 26.62 -4.87
CA ILE A 9 -39.59 27.75 -4.42
C ILE A 9 -39.16 28.60 -5.62
N LEU A 10 -38.79 27.97 -6.73
CA LEU A 10 -38.45 28.67 -7.97
C LEU A 10 -39.65 29.45 -8.54
N GLU A 11 -40.86 28.89 -8.49
CA GLU A 11 -42.09 29.60 -8.89
C GLU A 11 -42.36 30.81 -7.99
N GLN A 12 -42.13 30.68 -6.67
CA GLN A 12 -42.23 31.81 -5.74
C GLN A 12 -41.22 32.91 -6.08
N LEU A 13 -39.96 32.55 -6.35
CA LEU A 13 -38.92 33.48 -6.79
C LEU A 13 -39.33 34.19 -8.09
N ILE A 14 -39.84 33.46 -9.09
CA ILE A 14 -40.31 34.07 -10.34
C ILE A 14 -41.47 35.04 -10.10
N SER A 15 -42.34 34.74 -9.14
CA SER A 15 -43.50 35.60 -8.82
C SER A 15 -43.10 36.89 -8.10
N SER A 16 -42.14 36.84 -7.16
CA SER A 16 -41.69 38.01 -6.38
C SER A 16 -40.91 39.02 -7.23
N MET A 17 -40.33 38.58 -8.34
CA MET A 17 -39.53 39.42 -9.24
C MET A 17 -40.32 40.38 -10.13
N ARG A 18 -41.65 40.25 -10.22
CA ARG A 18 -42.46 41.12 -11.09
C ARG A 18 -42.55 42.57 -10.58
N ASP A 19 -42.18 42.81 -9.32
CA ASP A 19 -42.45 44.07 -8.61
C ASP A 19 -41.21 44.80 -8.03
N GLU A 20 -39.97 44.33 -8.22
CA GLU A 20 -38.76 44.93 -7.61
C GLU A 20 -37.86 45.76 -8.57
N PRO A 21 -37.18 46.83 -8.08
CA PRO A 21 -36.19 47.58 -8.83
C PRO A 21 -34.91 46.76 -9.10
N THR A 22 -34.13 47.15 -10.12
CA THR A 22 -32.86 46.50 -10.50
C THR A 22 -31.91 46.35 -9.30
N LEU A 23 -31.59 45.11 -8.96
CA LEU A 23 -30.73 44.76 -7.83
C LEU A 23 -29.26 45.07 -8.13
N ASN A 24 -28.52 45.47 -7.09
CA ASN A 24 -27.05 45.49 -7.15
C ASN A 24 -26.49 44.05 -7.08
N GLU A 25 -25.18 43.91 -7.19
CA GLU A 25 -24.53 42.60 -7.28
C GLU A 25 -24.71 41.75 -6.01
N ALA A 26 -24.54 42.37 -4.84
CA ALA A 26 -24.69 41.69 -3.56
C ALA A 26 -26.15 41.27 -3.31
N ASP A 27 -27.11 42.11 -3.68
CA ASP A 27 -28.54 41.77 -3.60
C ASP A 27 -28.93 40.68 -4.61
N THR A 28 -28.33 40.70 -5.82
CA THR A 28 -28.53 39.64 -6.83
C THR A 28 -28.02 38.29 -6.32
N ARG A 29 -26.84 38.28 -5.70
CA ARG A 29 -26.25 37.10 -5.03
C ARG A 29 -27.19 36.55 -3.96
N PHE A 30 -27.54 37.39 -2.99
CA PHE A 30 -28.33 36.97 -1.81
C PHE A 30 -29.79 36.59 -2.10
N ARG A 31 -30.47 37.31 -2.99
CA ARG A 31 -31.91 37.09 -3.22
C ARG A 31 -32.21 36.11 -4.34
N MET A 32 -31.26 35.90 -5.25
CA MET A 32 -31.51 35.12 -6.46
C MET A 32 -30.61 33.90 -6.55
N ILE A 33 -29.29 34.11 -6.58
CA ILE A 33 -28.33 33.02 -6.80
C ILE A 33 -28.36 32.07 -5.58
N ASP A 34 -28.34 32.63 -4.37
CA ASP A 34 -28.46 31.87 -3.12
C ASP A 34 -29.77 31.05 -3.08
N THR A 35 -30.91 31.66 -3.42
CA THR A 35 -32.20 30.95 -3.47
C THR A 35 -32.20 29.83 -4.51
N LEU A 36 -31.57 30.05 -5.67
CA LEU A 36 -31.49 29.03 -6.71
C LEU A 36 -30.63 27.84 -6.30
N PHE A 37 -29.45 28.08 -5.73
CA PHE A 37 -28.50 27.00 -5.38
C PHE A 37 -28.76 26.38 -4.01
N PHE A 38 -29.06 27.16 -2.98
CA PHE A 38 -29.28 26.65 -1.63
C PHE A 38 -30.71 26.17 -1.40
N ASP A 39 -31.71 26.99 -1.76
CA ASP A 39 -33.11 26.67 -1.43
C ASP A 39 -33.76 25.75 -2.48
N CYS A 40 -33.49 25.99 -3.78
CA CYS A 40 -34.08 25.17 -4.86
C CYS A 40 -33.28 23.88 -5.12
N LEU A 41 -31.95 23.98 -5.30
CA LEU A 41 -31.09 22.82 -5.59
C LEU A 41 -30.60 22.07 -4.34
N GLY A 42 -30.79 22.65 -3.15
CA GLY A 42 -30.47 21.99 -1.89
C GLY A 42 -28.96 21.89 -1.60
N TRP A 43 -28.14 22.82 -2.09
CA TRP A 43 -26.73 22.87 -1.74
C TRP A 43 -26.55 23.15 -0.24
N PRO A 44 -25.79 22.30 0.49
CA PRO A 44 -25.40 22.61 1.86
C PRO A 44 -24.50 23.88 1.90
N LYS A 45 -24.76 24.81 2.81
CA LYS A 45 -23.99 26.07 2.89
C LYS A 45 -22.52 25.86 3.23
N ASP A 46 -22.20 24.79 3.95
CA ASP A 46 -20.83 24.36 4.27
C ASP A 46 -20.09 23.76 3.06
N SER A 47 -20.79 23.48 1.97
CA SER A 47 -20.22 22.97 0.72
C SER A 47 -20.05 24.03 -0.37
N VAL A 48 -20.12 25.32 0.00
CA VAL A 48 -19.88 26.45 -0.92
C VAL A 48 -19.05 27.51 -0.22
N ASN A 49 -17.87 27.81 -0.76
CA ASN A 49 -17.04 28.91 -0.31
C ASN A 49 -17.44 30.19 -1.05
N MET A 50 -17.78 31.25 -0.31
CA MET A 50 -18.03 32.57 -0.88
C MET A 50 -16.76 33.41 -0.84
N GLU A 51 -16.54 34.22 -1.88
CA GLU A 51 -15.36 35.11 -1.99
C GLU A 51 -14.04 34.36 -1.77
N GLU A 52 -13.89 33.18 -2.36
CA GLU A 52 -12.68 32.38 -2.20
C GLU A 52 -11.50 33.09 -2.88
N ARG A 53 -10.50 33.43 -2.07
CA ARG A 53 -9.30 34.14 -2.49
C ARG A 53 -8.27 33.18 -3.09
N PHE A 54 -7.76 33.52 -4.26
CA PHE A 54 -6.60 32.87 -4.88
C PHE A 54 -5.81 33.91 -5.66
N ASP A 55 -4.49 33.97 -5.44
CA ASP A 55 -3.58 34.88 -6.13
C ASP A 55 -4.06 36.35 -6.25
N GLY A 56 -4.57 36.91 -5.14
CA GLY A 56 -5.05 38.29 -5.09
C GLY A 56 -6.40 38.55 -5.77
N THR A 57 -7.02 37.54 -6.39
CA THR A 57 -8.38 37.59 -6.94
C THR A 57 -9.38 36.84 -6.06
N TYR A 58 -10.67 37.16 -6.21
CA TYR A 58 -11.76 36.57 -5.44
C TYR A 58 -12.78 36.00 -6.41
N ALA A 59 -13.15 34.73 -6.22
CA ALA A 59 -14.26 34.12 -6.95
C ALA A 59 -15.52 34.17 -6.09
N ASP A 60 -16.67 34.50 -6.69
CA ASP A 60 -17.88 34.79 -5.92
C ASP A 60 -18.41 33.57 -5.18
N TYR A 61 -18.51 32.44 -5.87
CA TYR A 61 -18.86 31.15 -5.27
C TYR A 61 -17.97 30.05 -5.83
N THR A 62 -17.39 29.25 -4.94
CA THR A 62 -16.73 27.99 -5.27
C THR A 62 -17.51 26.85 -4.63
N PHE A 63 -18.03 25.93 -5.45
CA PHE A 63 -18.77 24.77 -5.01
C PHE A 63 -17.84 23.60 -4.69
N LEU A 64 -18.11 22.90 -3.59
CA LEU A 64 -17.30 21.81 -3.04
C LEU A 64 -18.11 20.51 -2.98
N ARG A 65 -17.58 19.42 -3.53
CA ARG A 65 -18.04 18.05 -3.26
C ARG A 65 -16.83 17.17 -3.03
N GLY A 66 -16.27 17.29 -1.83
CA GLY A 66 -14.99 16.69 -1.50
C GLY A 66 -13.78 17.37 -2.15
N ALA A 67 -13.96 18.01 -3.30
CA ALA A 67 -12.99 18.81 -4.03
C ALA A 67 -13.72 20.01 -4.68
N ARG A 68 -12.99 20.99 -5.23
CA ARG A 68 -13.60 22.12 -5.96
C ARG A 68 -14.19 21.65 -7.29
N VAL A 69 -15.50 21.80 -7.48
CA VAL A 69 -16.22 21.24 -8.65
C VAL A 69 -16.77 22.29 -9.61
N ALA A 70 -17.08 23.50 -9.14
CA ALA A 70 -17.51 24.60 -10.00
C ALA A 70 -17.15 25.95 -9.39
N VAL A 71 -16.90 26.94 -10.26
CA VAL A 71 -16.85 28.36 -9.89
C VAL A 71 -18.03 29.06 -10.54
N LEU A 72 -18.79 29.84 -9.75
CA LEU A 72 -19.81 30.75 -10.26
C LEU A 72 -19.35 32.18 -10.11
N GLU A 73 -19.34 32.90 -11.23
CA GLU A 73 -19.15 34.35 -11.31
C GLU A 73 -20.52 35.03 -11.40
N ALA A 74 -20.83 35.86 -10.41
CA ALA A 74 -22.08 36.59 -10.33
C ALA A 74 -21.94 37.97 -11.01
N LYS A 75 -22.99 38.38 -11.71
CA LYS A 75 -23.12 39.74 -12.26
C LYS A 75 -24.39 40.40 -11.75
N ARG A 76 -24.44 41.73 -11.85
CA ARG A 76 -25.61 42.53 -11.46
C ARG A 76 -26.81 42.18 -12.34
N GLU A 77 -27.99 42.08 -11.76
CA GLU A 77 -29.25 41.80 -12.47
C GLU A 77 -29.51 42.75 -13.66
N GLY A 78 -29.00 43.98 -13.62
CA GLY A 78 -29.12 44.99 -14.70
C GLY A 78 -28.10 44.87 -15.85
N GLN A 79 -27.08 44.02 -15.75
CA GLN A 79 -26.23 43.63 -16.88
C GLN A 79 -26.82 42.36 -17.52
N PHE A 80 -27.72 42.54 -18.47
CA PHE A 80 -28.26 41.43 -19.25
C PHE A 80 -27.18 40.90 -20.20
N PHE A 81 -27.06 39.58 -20.24
CA PHE A 81 -26.32 38.89 -21.29
C PHE A 81 -27.10 39.03 -22.59
N GLU A 82 -26.51 39.72 -23.56
CA GLU A 82 -27.12 39.86 -24.89
C GLU A 82 -27.02 38.54 -25.65
N LEU A 83 -28.00 37.66 -25.45
CA LEU A 83 -28.05 36.37 -26.15
C LEU A 83 -28.67 36.58 -27.55
N PRO A 84 -28.25 35.82 -28.58
CA PRO A 84 -28.89 35.87 -29.90
C PRO A 84 -30.41 35.70 -29.80
N SER A 85 -31.18 36.42 -30.62
CA SER A 85 -32.65 36.54 -30.50
C SER A 85 -33.45 35.24 -30.57
N ASP A 86 -32.87 34.16 -31.12
CA ASP A 86 -33.48 32.83 -31.23
C ASP A 86 -32.95 31.83 -30.17
N THR A 87 -32.18 32.31 -29.18
CA THR A 87 -31.60 31.46 -28.13
C THR A 87 -32.69 30.92 -27.21
N ARG A 88 -32.88 29.61 -27.19
CA ARG A 88 -33.69 28.88 -26.20
C ARG A 88 -32.80 28.12 -25.23
N THR A 89 -33.36 27.71 -24.09
CA THR A 89 -32.64 26.80 -23.18
C THR A 89 -32.09 25.58 -23.92
N GLY A 90 -30.83 25.25 -23.64
CA GLY A 90 -30.18 24.04 -24.12
C GLY A 90 -28.67 24.20 -24.31
N THR A 91 -28.06 23.22 -24.96
CA THR A 91 -26.63 23.20 -25.24
C THR A 91 -26.30 23.96 -26.52
N LEU A 92 -25.48 25.01 -26.40
CA LEU A 92 -25.08 25.90 -27.48
C LEU A 92 -23.56 25.99 -27.59
N SER A 93 -23.05 26.52 -28.72
CA SER A 93 -21.62 26.83 -28.86
C SER A 93 -21.25 28.01 -27.95
N LEU A 94 -20.22 27.85 -27.12
CA LEU A 94 -19.74 28.90 -26.22
C LEU A 94 -19.25 30.12 -27.03
N ARG A 95 -18.50 29.90 -28.10
CA ARG A 95 -18.07 30.98 -29.01
C ARG A 95 -19.24 31.77 -29.59
N ALA A 96 -20.35 31.10 -29.94
CA ALA A 96 -21.51 31.79 -30.50
C ALA A 96 -22.18 32.72 -29.49
N ILE A 97 -22.34 32.28 -28.23
CA ILE A 97 -22.98 33.09 -27.18
C ILE A 97 -22.08 34.22 -26.66
N MET A 98 -20.76 34.07 -26.75
CA MET A 98 -19.79 35.12 -26.40
C MET A 98 -19.83 36.34 -27.33
N THR A 99 -20.48 36.26 -28.49
CA THR A 99 -20.67 37.43 -29.37
C THR A 99 -21.57 38.50 -28.77
N GLY A 100 -22.35 38.14 -27.75
CA GLY A 100 -23.19 39.03 -26.96
C GLY A 100 -22.43 39.94 -26.01
N SER A 101 -22.86 41.20 -25.89
CA SER A 101 -22.30 42.12 -24.91
C SER A 101 -22.44 41.58 -23.47
N GLY A 102 -21.38 41.72 -22.68
CA GLY A 102 -21.31 41.29 -21.28
C GLY A 102 -21.02 39.80 -21.04
N VAL A 103 -21.26 38.91 -22.01
CA VAL A 103 -21.03 37.46 -21.87
C VAL A 103 -19.55 37.11 -21.93
N GLU A 104 -18.83 37.62 -22.93
CA GLU A 104 -17.41 37.30 -23.13
C GLU A 104 -16.55 37.66 -21.92
N THR A 105 -16.74 38.84 -21.34
CA THR A 105 -15.95 39.30 -20.18
C THR A 105 -16.18 38.41 -18.97
N ALA A 106 -17.44 38.06 -18.68
CA ALA A 106 -17.80 37.22 -17.55
C ALA A 106 -17.36 35.76 -17.73
N VAL A 107 -17.49 35.20 -18.95
CA VAL A 107 -16.99 33.86 -19.29
C VAL A 107 -15.48 33.80 -19.13
N ARG A 108 -14.73 34.78 -19.65
CA ARG A 108 -13.27 34.81 -19.53
C ARG A 108 -12.82 34.92 -18.07
N GLN A 109 -13.53 35.69 -17.26
CA GLN A 109 -13.24 35.81 -15.83
C GLN A 109 -13.47 34.50 -15.09
N ALA A 110 -14.66 33.89 -15.23
CA ALA A 110 -14.96 32.59 -14.62
C ALA A 110 -14.00 31.49 -15.10
N MET A 111 -13.63 31.52 -16.38
CA MET A 111 -12.66 30.59 -16.97
C MET A 111 -11.26 30.75 -16.38
N GLY A 112 -10.79 31.99 -16.16
CA GLY A 112 -9.52 32.27 -15.50
C GLY A 112 -9.46 31.64 -14.12
N TYR A 113 -10.47 31.90 -13.28
CA TYR A 113 -10.57 31.28 -11.95
C TYR A 113 -10.56 29.76 -12.00
N CYS A 114 -11.28 29.18 -12.96
CA CYS A 114 -11.31 27.72 -13.12
C CYS A 114 -9.94 27.14 -13.49
N GLN A 115 -9.24 27.77 -14.44
CA GLN A 115 -7.94 27.29 -14.93
C GLN A 115 -6.84 27.43 -13.88
N GLU A 116 -6.82 28.54 -13.16
CA GLU A 116 -5.85 28.81 -12.10
C GLU A 116 -6.03 27.88 -10.90
N ARG A 117 -7.28 27.44 -10.62
CA ARG A 117 -7.64 26.65 -9.43
C ARG A 117 -7.98 25.19 -9.71
N GLY A 118 -7.75 24.70 -10.93
CA GLY A 118 -8.04 23.30 -11.31
C GLY A 118 -9.52 22.92 -11.22
N VAL A 119 -10.44 23.88 -11.42
CA VAL A 119 -11.88 23.66 -11.33
C VAL A 119 -12.48 23.37 -12.72
N PRO A 120 -13.25 22.30 -12.91
CA PRO A 120 -13.67 21.88 -14.25
C PRO A 120 -14.78 22.75 -14.84
N ILE A 121 -15.72 23.23 -14.03
CA ILE A 121 -16.94 23.91 -14.50
C ILE A 121 -16.92 25.39 -14.12
N GLY A 122 -17.11 26.25 -15.13
CA GLY A 122 -17.38 27.68 -14.95
C GLY A 122 -18.87 27.95 -15.13
N ILE A 123 -19.43 28.76 -14.25
CA ILE A 123 -20.81 29.23 -14.29
C ILE A 123 -20.79 30.75 -14.25
N VAL A 124 -21.62 31.39 -15.06
CA VAL A 124 -21.84 32.82 -15.05
C VAL A 124 -23.33 33.05 -14.88
N SER A 125 -23.71 33.89 -13.93
CA SER A 125 -25.12 34.19 -13.67
C SER A 125 -25.34 35.64 -13.26
N ASN A 126 -26.42 36.25 -13.74
CA ASN A 126 -26.93 37.53 -13.23
C ASN A 126 -28.23 37.34 -12.42
N GLY A 127 -28.46 36.11 -11.94
CA GLY A 127 -29.69 35.70 -11.27
C GLY A 127 -30.83 35.33 -12.22
N ARG A 128 -30.96 36.02 -13.37
CA ARG A 128 -32.03 35.75 -14.36
C ARG A 128 -31.60 34.79 -15.48
N GLN A 129 -30.36 34.95 -15.90
CA GLN A 129 -29.72 34.19 -16.96
C GLN A 129 -28.57 33.39 -16.36
N LEU A 130 -28.38 32.17 -16.83
CA LEU A 130 -27.29 31.29 -16.39
C LEU A 130 -26.60 30.69 -17.61
N VAL A 131 -25.28 30.78 -17.64
CA VAL A 131 -24.43 30.14 -18.65
C VAL A 131 -23.42 29.27 -17.92
N ALA A 132 -23.38 27.98 -18.22
CA ALA A 132 -22.41 27.06 -17.65
C ALA A 132 -21.63 26.33 -18.73
N PHE A 133 -20.32 26.19 -18.54
CA PHE A 133 -19.41 25.63 -19.53
C PHE A 133 -18.27 24.87 -18.86
N VAL A 134 -17.60 24.01 -19.64
CA VAL A 134 -16.38 23.32 -19.18
C VAL A 134 -15.20 24.27 -19.39
N ALA A 135 -14.65 24.77 -18.28
CA ALA A 135 -13.62 25.80 -18.27
C ALA A 135 -12.20 25.24 -18.31
N ALA A 136 -12.01 24.04 -17.74
CA ALA A 136 -10.79 23.25 -17.86
C ALA A 136 -11.05 22.03 -18.74
N ARG A 137 -10.42 21.99 -19.92
CA ARG A 137 -10.57 20.90 -20.89
C ARG A 137 -9.26 20.15 -21.02
N SER A 138 -9.36 18.83 -21.03
CA SER A 138 -8.23 17.91 -21.21
C SER A 138 -8.17 17.30 -22.61
N ASP A 139 -9.15 17.59 -23.49
CA ASP A 139 -9.30 16.96 -24.81
C ASP A 139 -8.57 17.69 -25.96
N GLY A 140 -7.68 18.62 -25.64
CA GLY A 140 -6.93 19.41 -26.61
C GLY A 140 -7.73 20.48 -27.36
N VAL A 141 -9.03 20.64 -27.06
CA VAL A 141 -9.87 21.71 -27.60
C VAL A 141 -9.82 22.92 -26.67
N SER A 142 -9.69 24.13 -27.23
CA SER A 142 -9.77 25.36 -26.44
C SER A 142 -11.11 25.43 -25.70
N PRO A 143 -11.14 25.75 -24.39
CA PRO A 143 -12.39 25.95 -23.65
C PRO A 143 -13.38 26.87 -24.34
N LEU A 144 -12.89 27.93 -25.01
CA LEU A 144 -13.71 28.91 -25.74
C LEU A 144 -14.40 28.32 -26.98
N ASP A 145 -13.83 27.27 -27.57
CA ASP A 145 -14.41 26.54 -28.70
C ASP A 145 -15.39 25.45 -28.25
N GLY A 146 -15.63 25.34 -26.93
CA GLY A 146 -16.51 24.36 -26.32
C GLY A 146 -18.00 24.64 -26.47
N ARG A 147 -18.79 23.82 -25.75
CA ARG A 147 -20.24 23.98 -25.60
C ARG A 147 -20.57 24.54 -24.22
N ALA A 148 -21.70 25.22 -24.13
CA ALA A 148 -22.26 25.74 -22.89
C ALA A 148 -23.75 25.38 -22.78
N VAL A 149 -24.22 25.12 -21.57
CA VAL A 149 -25.66 25.11 -21.28
C VAL A 149 -26.07 26.53 -20.94
N VAL A 150 -27.13 27.00 -21.60
CA VAL A 150 -27.65 28.36 -21.42
C VAL A 150 -29.10 28.29 -20.96
N TYR A 151 -29.41 29.06 -19.92
CA TYR A 151 -30.76 29.36 -19.47
C TYR A 151 -31.00 30.86 -19.63
N PRO A 152 -31.78 31.31 -20.63
CA PRO A 152 -31.97 32.72 -20.93
C PRO A 152 -32.98 33.42 -20.01
N SER A 153 -33.75 32.66 -19.22
CA SER A 153 -34.66 33.19 -18.20
C SER A 153 -35.00 32.15 -17.14
N LEU A 154 -35.45 32.60 -15.96
CA LEU A 154 -35.95 31.71 -14.91
C LEU A 154 -37.23 30.96 -15.35
N GLN A 155 -38.05 31.53 -16.24
CA GLN A 155 -39.23 30.84 -16.77
C GLN A 155 -38.85 29.65 -17.64
N GLU A 156 -37.84 29.80 -18.50
CA GLU A 156 -37.35 28.67 -19.31
C GLU A 156 -36.62 27.63 -18.45
N LEU A 157 -35.91 28.06 -17.40
CA LEU A 157 -35.32 27.18 -16.40
C LEU A 157 -36.38 26.35 -15.69
N ALA A 158 -37.46 26.97 -15.19
CA ALA A 158 -38.56 26.26 -14.55
C ALA A 158 -39.22 25.24 -15.49
N GLY A 159 -39.40 25.59 -16.77
CA GLY A 159 -39.91 24.68 -17.80
C GLY A 159 -39.01 23.46 -18.07
N ARG A 160 -37.73 23.50 -17.64
CA ARG A 160 -36.74 22.42 -17.77
C ARG A 160 -36.12 22.03 -16.43
N TRP A 161 -36.89 22.07 -15.35
CA TRP A 161 -36.39 21.79 -14.00
C TRP A 161 -35.59 20.49 -13.88
N THR A 162 -36.07 19.39 -14.47
CA THR A 162 -35.36 18.09 -14.40
C THR A 162 -33.98 18.14 -15.05
N GLU A 163 -33.83 18.86 -16.18
CA GLU A 163 -32.55 19.08 -16.84
C GLU A 163 -31.63 19.90 -15.93
N PHE A 164 -32.15 21.01 -15.38
CA PHE A 164 -31.42 21.87 -14.46
C PHE A 164 -30.94 21.12 -13.20
N TRP A 165 -31.81 20.31 -12.57
CA TRP A 165 -31.45 19.47 -11.43
C TRP A 165 -30.36 18.46 -11.78
N ASN A 166 -30.46 17.80 -12.95
CA ASN A 166 -29.48 16.82 -13.41
C ASN A 166 -28.13 17.42 -13.77
N TYR A 167 -28.01 18.74 -13.91
CA TYR A 167 -26.75 19.43 -14.16
C TYR A 167 -26.17 20.14 -12.95
N PHE A 168 -27.00 20.73 -12.08
CA PHE A 168 -26.53 21.66 -11.04
C PHE A 168 -26.78 21.21 -9.59
N SER A 169 -27.51 20.10 -9.37
CA SER A 169 -27.68 19.56 -8.00
C SER A 169 -26.36 19.03 -7.43
N PRO A 170 -26.22 18.93 -6.09
CA PRO A 170 -25.00 18.40 -5.47
C PRO A 170 -24.62 17.01 -6.00
N GLY A 171 -25.61 16.11 -6.16
CA GLY A 171 -25.37 14.78 -6.70
C GLY A 171 -25.08 14.76 -8.21
N ALA A 172 -25.50 15.78 -8.96
CA ALA A 172 -25.15 15.89 -10.39
C ALA A 172 -23.66 16.17 -10.60
N PHE A 173 -23.07 17.00 -9.74
CA PHE A 173 -21.63 17.29 -9.76
C PHE A 173 -20.78 16.09 -9.36
N GLU A 174 -21.22 15.27 -8.41
CA GLU A 174 -20.53 14.01 -8.06
C GLU A 174 -20.45 13.04 -9.25
N ARG A 175 -21.49 13.04 -10.10
CA ARG A 175 -21.54 12.21 -11.31
C ARG A 175 -20.96 12.90 -12.55
N SER A 176 -20.38 14.10 -12.40
CA SER A 176 -19.88 14.95 -13.50
C SER A 176 -20.88 15.10 -14.66
N SER A 177 -22.18 15.17 -14.36
CA SER A 177 -23.25 15.02 -15.35
C SER A 177 -23.21 16.12 -16.42
N LEU A 178 -23.08 17.39 -16.01
CA LEU A 178 -22.95 18.53 -16.91
C LEU A 178 -21.67 18.47 -17.76
N GLN A 179 -20.55 18.06 -17.15
CA GLN A 179 -19.27 17.94 -17.85
C GLN A 179 -19.36 16.89 -18.96
N ASN A 180 -19.92 15.72 -18.66
CA ASN A 180 -20.11 14.63 -19.61
C ASN A 180 -21.03 15.03 -20.77
N GLU A 181 -22.12 15.75 -20.48
CA GLU A 181 -23.01 16.28 -21.51
C GLU A 181 -22.28 17.24 -22.47
N LEU A 182 -21.53 18.20 -21.91
CA LEU A 182 -20.90 19.28 -22.68
C LEU A 182 -19.66 18.83 -23.46
N LEU A 183 -18.89 17.88 -22.94
CA LEU A 183 -17.79 17.25 -23.67
C LEU A 183 -18.29 16.24 -24.71
N GLY A 184 -19.39 15.55 -24.41
CA GLY A 184 -19.86 14.40 -25.18
C GLY A 184 -18.93 13.19 -25.02
N VAL A 185 -19.36 12.01 -25.46
CA VAL A 185 -18.49 10.82 -25.49
C VAL A 185 -17.50 10.96 -26.65
N ARG A 186 -16.40 11.69 -26.42
CA ARG A 186 -15.20 11.57 -27.23
C ARG A 186 -14.06 11.19 -26.29
N VAL A 187 -13.64 9.93 -26.41
CA VAL A 187 -12.38 9.48 -25.83
C VAL A 187 -11.29 10.29 -26.53
N SER A 188 -10.70 11.25 -25.83
CA SER A 188 -9.47 11.87 -26.30
C SER A 188 -8.42 10.77 -26.35
N ALA A 189 -8.06 10.32 -27.55
CA ALA A 189 -7.13 9.22 -27.71
C ALA A 189 -5.72 9.75 -27.46
N LEU A 190 -5.11 9.30 -26.36
CA LEU A 190 -3.67 9.49 -26.15
C LEU A 190 -2.90 8.94 -27.37
N PRO A 191 -1.80 9.59 -27.78
CA PRO A 191 -0.92 9.03 -28.80
C PRO A 191 -0.40 7.66 -28.34
N GLY A 192 -0.15 6.78 -29.31
CA GLY A 192 0.33 5.44 -29.02
C GLY A 192 1.71 5.47 -28.35
N LYS A 193 1.87 4.72 -27.26
CA LYS A 193 3.18 4.52 -26.62
C LYS A 193 4.14 3.84 -27.61
N LEU A 194 5.45 4.09 -27.48
CA LEU A 194 6.47 3.44 -28.32
C LEU A 194 6.39 1.90 -28.20
N SER A 195 6.03 1.37 -27.03
CA SER A 195 5.78 -0.07 -26.81
C SER A 195 4.82 -0.69 -27.83
N GLY A 196 3.77 0.03 -28.25
CA GLY A 196 2.83 -0.43 -29.28
C GLY A 196 3.40 -0.44 -30.71
N ARG A 197 4.53 0.26 -30.94
CA ARG A 197 5.26 0.29 -32.21
C ARG A 197 6.44 -0.69 -32.25
N VAL A 198 6.88 -1.20 -31.10
CA VAL A 198 7.98 -2.16 -30.99
C VAL A 198 7.49 -3.56 -31.38
N ARG A 199 8.19 -4.19 -32.32
CA ARG A 199 7.93 -5.58 -32.70
C ARG A 199 8.35 -6.52 -31.57
N ASP A 200 7.49 -7.51 -31.27
CA ASP A 200 7.70 -8.52 -30.23
C ASP A 200 7.77 -7.97 -28.79
N TYR A 201 7.12 -6.83 -28.49
CA TYR A 201 7.06 -6.25 -27.15
C TYR A 201 6.33 -7.14 -26.12
N PRO A 202 6.79 -7.23 -24.85
CA PRO A 202 7.99 -6.59 -24.30
C PRO A 202 9.29 -7.38 -24.58
N GLY A 203 9.17 -8.50 -25.29
CA GLY A 203 10.24 -9.42 -25.66
C GLY A 203 10.66 -10.29 -24.49
N ILE A 204 11.44 -11.33 -24.77
CA ILE A 204 12.11 -12.14 -23.75
C ILE A 204 13.61 -12.00 -23.95
N LYS A 205 14.31 -11.56 -22.91
CA LYS A 205 15.77 -11.44 -22.94
C LYS A 205 16.39 -12.83 -22.93
N ASN A 206 17.41 -13.05 -23.77
CA ASN A 206 18.12 -14.33 -23.82
C ASN A 206 18.61 -14.72 -22.41
N ARG A 207 18.40 -15.99 -22.08
CA ARG A 207 18.72 -16.58 -20.78
C ARG A 207 20.23 -16.54 -20.54
N ASN A 208 20.60 -16.23 -19.30
CA ASN A 208 21.98 -16.23 -18.84
C ASN A 208 22.60 -17.63 -19.07
N PRO A 209 23.84 -17.76 -19.58
CA PRO A 209 24.50 -19.06 -19.74
C PRO A 209 24.59 -19.87 -18.44
N PHE A 210 24.58 -19.20 -17.28
CA PHE A 210 24.60 -19.80 -15.95
C PHE A 210 23.20 -19.84 -15.29
N GLN A 211 22.11 -19.69 -16.06
CA GLN A 211 20.77 -19.54 -15.50
C GLN A 211 20.36 -20.67 -14.56
N THR A 212 20.67 -21.93 -14.90
CA THR A 212 20.34 -23.08 -14.05
C THR A 212 21.01 -22.97 -12.67
N ASP A 213 22.30 -22.61 -12.65
CA ASP A 213 23.06 -22.44 -11.40
C ASP A 213 22.54 -21.24 -10.60
N LEU A 214 22.25 -20.12 -11.27
CA LEU A 214 21.74 -18.90 -10.65
C LEU A 214 20.31 -19.07 -10.13
N GLN A 215 19.48 -19.86 -10.80
CA GLN A 215 18.16 -20.23 -10.34
C GLN A 215 18.23 -21.11 -9.09
N ILE A 216 19.21 -22.02 -9.01
CA ILE A 216 19.48 -22.79 -7.78
C ILE A 216 19.87 -21.83 -6.65
N VAL A 217 20.72 -20.82 -6.88
CA VAL A 217 21.04 -19.82 -5.83
C VAL A 217 19.83 -19.00 -5.42
N ALA A 218 19.05 -18.54 -6.40
CA ALA A 218 17.83 -17.83 -6.10
C ALA A 218 16.90 -18.68 -5.23
N GLU A 219 16.71 -19.95 -5.56
CA GLU A 219 15.91 -20.88 -4.76
C GLU A 219 16.54 -21.11 -3.38
N LEU A 220 17.87 -21.24 -3.25
CA LEU A 220 18.53 -21.40 -1.95
C LEU A 220 18.50 -20.15 -1.05
N VAL A 221 18.55 -18.95 -1.66
CA VAL A 221 18.50 -17.65 -0.96
C VAL A 221 17.06 -17.27 -0.60
N ILE A 222 16.08 -17.65 -1.43
CA ILE A 222 14.66 -17.32 -1.28
C ILE A 222 13.85 -18.40 -0.59
N GLU A 223 13.93 -19.65 -1.05
CA GLU A 223 13.06 -20.69 -0.52
C GLU A 223 13.31 -20.82 0.97
N ASP A 224 12.19 -20.88 1.67
CA ASP A 224 12.12 -21.24 3.07
C ASP A 224 12.77 -22.63 3.23
N VAL A 225 14.10 -22.66 3.43
CA VAL A 225 14.85 -23.82 3.93
C VAL A 225 14.20 -24.37 5.22
N ILE A 226 13.33 -23.56 5.85
CA ILE A 226 12.31 -23.93 6.86
C ILE A 226 11.52 -25.20 6.48
N ARG A 227 11.24 -25.46 5.20
CA ARG A 227 10.48 -26.64 4.78
C ARG A 227 11.24 -27.95 4.96
N ASN A 228 12.57 -27.89 5.11
CA ASN A 228 13.36 -29.04 5.52
C ASN A 228 13.54 -29.02 7.04
N PRO A 229 12.90 -29.91 7.80
CA PRO A 229 12.98 -29.94 9.26
C PRO A 229 14.42 -30.08 9.80
N GLN A 230 15.33 -30.66 9.01
CA GLN A 230 16.73 -30.86 9.41
C GLN A 230 17.54 -29.56 9.40
N LEU A 231 17.17 -28.60 8.55
CA LEU A 231 17.90 -27.33 8.38
C LEU A 231 17.16 -26.14 8.99
N GLU A 232 15.87 -26.29 9.33
CA GLU A 232 15.04 -25.23 9.91
C GLU A 232 15.70 -24.57 11.13
N GLU A 233 16.20 -25.36 12.09
CA GLU A 233 16.81 -24.82 13.32
C GLU A 233 18.09 -24.03 13.01
N THR A 234 19.03 -24.61 12.26
CA THR A 234 20.27 -23.94 11.86
C THR A 234 20.02 -22.68 11.03
N PHE A 235 19.03 -22.72 10.15
CA PHE A 235 18.61 -21.57 9.35
C PHE A 235 18.04 -20.46 10.21
N LEU A 236 17.17 -20.78 11.18
CA LEU A 236 16.63 -19.79 12.12
C LEU A 236 17.75 -19.16 12.95
N GLU A 237 18.70 -19.94 13.47
CA GLU A 237 19.84 -19.43 14.24
C GLU A 237 20.72 -18.47 13.44
N GLN A 238 21.08 -18.85 12.21
CA GLN A 238 22.03 -18.10 11.40
C GLN A 238 21.37 -16.90 10.71
N CYS A 239 20.17 -17.08 10.17
CA CYS A 239 19.52 -16.10 9.32
C CYS A 239 18.56 -15.12 10.03
N TYR A 240 18.17 -15.38 11.28
CA TYR A 240 17.30 -14.43 11.99
C TYR A 240 18.04 -13.15 12.41
N CYS A 241 17.47 -11.99 12.07
CA CYS A 241 18.01 -10.67 12.41
C CYS A 241 17.38 -10.16 13.72
N LYS A 242 18.15 -10.17 14.81
CA LYS A 242 17.74 -9.56 16.09
C LYS A 242 17.86 -8.03 15.97
N SER A 243 16.79 -7.33 15.59
CA SER A 243 16.75 -5.86 15.72
C SER A 243 16.63 -5.47 17.21
N GLY A 244 17.17 -4.32 17.61
CA GLY A 244 17.39 -3.99 19.03
C GLY A 244 16.16 -4.15 19.93
N ALA A 245 14.98 -3.75 19.45
CA ALA A 245 13.71 -3.91 20.16
C ALA A 245 13.23 -5.39 20.21
N LEU A 246 13.46 -6.17 19.15
CA LEU A 246 13.08 -7.60 19.09
C LEU A 246 13.78 -8.45 20.16
N SER A 247 15.01 -8.09 20.56
CA SER A 247 15.70 -8.77 21.66
C SER A 247 14.96 -8.61 23.00
N GLN A 248 14.40 -7.42 23.26
CA GLN A 248 13.61 -7.14 24.45
C GLN A 248 12.25 -7.85 24.39
N TYR A 249 11.61 -7.90 23.21
CA TYR A 249 10.32 -8.57 23.04
C TYR A 249 10.40 -10.11 23.09
N SER A 250 11.46 -10.71 22.55
CA SER A 250 11.73 -12.15 22.72
C SER A 250 11.95 -12.49 24.20
N LEU A 251 12.75 -11.68 24.91
CA LEU A 251 12.93 -11.82 26.36
C LEU A 251 11.61 -11.67 27.13
N LEU A 252 10.77 -10.70 26.79
CA LEU A 252 9.45 -10.52 27.40
C LEU A 252 8.52 -11.71 27.12
N SER A 253 8.50 -12.24 25.90
CA SER A 253 7.69 -13.42 25.53
C SER A 253 8.16 -14.67 26.28
N LYS A 254 9.49 -14.88 26.33
CA LYS A 254 10.10 -15.95 27.13
C LYS A 254 9.80 -15.83 28.61
N ASN A 255 9.80 -14.60 29.15
CA ASN A 255 9.46 -14.34 30.54
C ASN A 255 7.98 -14.62 30.84
N VAL A 256 7.06 -14.31 29.92
CA VAL A 256 5.64 -14.67 30.06
C VAL A 256 5.46 -16.19 30.14
N LEU A 257 6.12 -16.94 29.24
CA LEU A 257 6.09 -18.41 29.26
C LEU A 257 6.67 -18.98 30.57
N ARG A 258 7.83 -18.46 31.02
CA ARG A 258 8.46 -18.87 32.28
C ARG A 258 7.60 -18.56 33.50
N ALA A 259 6.96 -17.39 33.55
CA ALA A 259 6.07 -17.00 34.64
C ALA A 259 4.88 -17.96 34.76
N ARG A 260 4.29 -18.35 33.63
CA ARG A 260 3.23 -19.36 33.58
C ARG A 260 3.73 -20.71 34.10
N TYR A 261 4.96 -21.10 33.76
CA TYR A 261 5.50 -22.41 34.14
C TYR A 261 5.79 -22.45 35.64
N ALA A 262 6.32 -21.35 36.16
CA ALA A 262 6.51 -21.15 37.59
C ALA A 262 5.19 -21.20 38.36
N ALA A 263 4.10 -20.61 37.84
CA ALA A 263 2.78 -20.68 38.46
C ALA A 263 2.24 -22.13 38.53
N LEU A 264 2.40 -22.91 37.45
CA LEU A 264 2.03 -24.34 37.45
C LEU A 264 2.89 -25.18 38.41
N ALA A 265 4.14 -24.80 38.63
CA ALA A 265 5.04 -25.46 39.56
C ALA A 265 4.81 -25.06 41.03
N ALA A 266 4.36 -23.82 41.28
CA ALA A 266 4.11 -23.28 42.62
C ALA A 266 2.90 -23.93 43.31
N ASP A 267 1.89 -24.37 42.54
CA ASP A 267 0.76 -25.17 43.05
C ASP A 267 1.20 -26.52 43.66
N ALA A 268 2.46 -26.94 43.48
CA ALA A 268 3.01 -28.17 44.06
C ALA A 268 3.80 -27.99 45.38
N LYS A 269 4.07 -26.76 45.84
CA LYS A 269 4.80 -26.52 47.10
C LYS A 269 4.20 -25.38 47.92
N VAL A 270 3.34 -25.74 48.87
CA VAL A 270 3.09 -24.92 50.06
C VAL A 270 4.35 -24.93 50.94
N SER A 271 5.30 -24.05 50.67
CA SER A 271 6.18 -23.50 51.72
C SER A 271 6.76 -22.17 51.26
N ALA A 272 6.35 -21.10 51.93
CA ALA A 272 6.92 -19.77 51.78
C ALA A 272 8.40 -19.78 52.16
N GLN A 273 9.27 -19.29 51.26
CA GLN A 273 10.53 -18.67 51.65
C GLN A 273 10.76 -17.40 50.80
N PRO A 274 11.25 -16.31 51.40
CA PRO A 274 11.52 -15.08 50.70
C PRO A 274 12.87 -15.16 49.98
N ALA A 275 12.94 -14.76 48.72
CA ALA A 275 14.20 -14.68 47.99
C ALA A 275 14.25 -13.44 47.10
N VAL A 276 14.46 -12.28 47.72
CA VAL A 276 15.03 -11.13 47.00
C VAL A 276 16.48 -11.46 46.66
N THR A 277 16.85 -11.34 45.38
CA THR A 277 18.25 -11.21 44.96
C THR A 277 18.44 -10.00 44.04
N LYS A 278 19.61 -9.38 44.15
CA LYS A 278 19.96 -7.99 43.77
C LYS A 278 19.97 -7.65 42.26
N ARG A 279 19.32 -8.42 41.39
CA ARG A 279 19.04 -8.10 39.96
C ARG A 279 18.05 -9.15 39.43
N GLY A 280 16.75 -8.96 39.66
CA GLY A 280 15.72 -9.91 39.22
C GLY A 280 14.30 -9.36 39.40
N LEU A 281 13.46 -9.64 38.39
CA LEU A 281 12.01 -9.43 38.19
C LEU A 281 11.27 -8.61 39.27
N SER A 282 10.59 -7.53 38.86
CA SER A 282 9.54 -6.95 39.70
C SER A 282 8.35 -7.92 39.80
N ASP A 283 7.89 -8.18 41.01
CA ASP A 283 6.71 -9.02 41.28
C ASP A 283 5.45 -8.55 40.51
N ASP A 284 5.39 -7.25 40.17
CA ASP A 284 4.33 -6.66 39.34
C ASP A 284 4.31 -7.19 37.89
N LEU A 285 5.48 -7.48 37.28
CA LEU A 285 5.55 -8.04 35.92
C LEU A 285 5.15 -9.52 35.88
N LEU A 286 5.38 -10.24 36.97
CA LEU A 286 4.93 -11.63 37.14
C LEU A 286 3.40 -11.69 37.34
N ALA A 287 2.85 -10.81 38.17
CA ALA A 287 1.40 -10.70 38.41
C ALA A 287 0.62 -10.33 37.14
N ASP A 288 1.13 -9.38 36.34
CA ASP A 288 0.44 -8.93 35.11
C ASP A 288 0.56 -9.94 33.95
N SER A 289 1.54 -10.86 34.00
CA SER A 289 1.74 -11.96 33.04
C SER A 289 0.82 -13.17 33.29
N ILE A 290 0.16 -13.23 34.45
CA ILE A 290 -0.79 -14.29 34.82
C ILE A 290 -2.23 -13.97 34.34
N LYS A 291 -2.51 -12.76 33.85
CA LYS A 291 -3.83 -12.40 33.29
C LYS A 291 -4.16 -13.20 32.03
N LYS A 292 -5.36 -13.78 31.98
CA LYS A 292 -5.88 -14.62 30.90
C LYS A 292 -6.30 -13.79 29.67
N ARG A 293 -5.33 -13.28 28.90
CA ARG A 293 -5.56 -12.48 27.70
C ARG A 293 -4.60 -12.89 26.58
N PRO A 294 -4.99 -12.77 25.29
CA PRO A 294 -4.11 -13.10 24.18
C PRO A 294 -2.95 -12.09 24.08
N THR A 295 -1.81 -12.59 23.60
CA THR A 295 -0.64 -11.78 23.27
C THR A 295 -0.65 -11.45 21.78
N LEU A 296 -0.70 -10.18 21.42
CA LEU A 296 -0.76 -9.72 20.03
C LEU A 296 0.65 -9.43 19.51
N LEU A 297 0.97 -9.95 18.33
CA LEU A 297 2.19 -9.64 17.57
C LEU A 297 1.82 -8.74 16.40
N ILE A 298 2.11 -7.46 16.53
CA ILE A 298 1.72 -6.42 15.58
C ILE A 298 2.86 -6.14 14.62
N GLY A 299 2.62 -6.17 13.31
CA GLY A 299 3.59 -5.73 12.32
C GLY A 299 3.03 -5.79 10.91
N ASP A 300 3.62 -5.03 9.98
CA ASP A 300 3.17 -5.00 8.59
C ASP A 300 3.44 -6.32 7.85
N VAL A 301 2.97 -6.43 6.62
CA VAL A 301 3.20 -7.61 5.78
C VAL A 301 4.68 -7.68 5.40
N GLY A 302 5.29 -8.87 5.52
CA GLY A 302 6.67 -9.09 5.10
C GLY A 302 7.75 -8.61 6.08
N VAL A 303 7.39 -8.13 7.27
CA VAL A 303 8.37 -7.71 8.31
C VAL A 303 9.03 -8.87 9.06
N GLY A 304 8.56 -10.11 8.84
CA GLY A 304 9.14 -11.32 9.45
C GLY A 304 8.41 -11.88 10.67
N LYS A 305 7.09 -11.65 10.82
CA LYS A 305 6.28 -12.18 11.93
C LYS A 305 6.39 -13.71 12.07
N THR A 306 6.24 -14.45 10.97
CA THR A 306 6.41 -15.90 10.94
C THR A 306 7.82 -16.35 11.35
N MET A 307 8.85 -15.66 10.84
CA MET A 307 10.24 -15.93 11.23
C MET A 307 10.47 -15.69 12.73
N PHE A 308 9.88 -14.64 13.30
CA PHE A 308 9.90 -14.38 14.74
C PHE A 308 9.25 -15.51 15.53
N VAL A 309 8.04 -15.94 15.14
CA VAL A 309 7.30 -17.01 15.83
C VAL A 309 8.09 -18.32 15.77
N ARG A 310 8.59 -18.70 14.60
CA ARG A 310 9.39 -19.92 14.40
C ARG A 310 10.69 -19.88 15.19
N HIS A 311 11.42 -18.75 15.15
CA HIS A 311 12.63 -18.55 15.94
C HIS A 311 12.35 -18.61 17.45
N LEU A 312 11.22 -18.05 17.90
CA LEU A 312 10.81 -18.13 19.30
C LEU A 312 10.59 -19.59 19.72
N ILE A 313 9.88 -20.38 18.89
CA ILE A 313 9.57 -21.78 19.18
C ILE A 313 10.83 -22.66 19.18
N LYS A 314 11.66 -22.54 18.15
CA LYS A 314 12.76 -23.49 17.88
C LYS A 314 14.10 -23.07 18.45
N VAL A 315 14.33 -21.79 18.76
CA VAL A 315 15.63 -21.27 19.18
C VAL A 315 15.54 -20.55 20.53
N ASP A 316 14.81 -19.43 20.61
CA ASP A 316 14.87 -18.57 21.80
C ASP A 316 14.18 -19.19 23.03
N ALA A 317 13.03 -19.86 22.86
CA ALA A 317 12.25 -20.46 23.95
C ALA A 317 12.15 -21.99 23.87
N LYS A 318 13.05 -22.64 23.11
CA LYS A 318 13.13 -24.10 22.97
C LYS A 318 13.13 -24.79 24.33
N ASP A 319 13.98 -24.33 25.26
CA ASP A 319 14.10 -24.85 26.63
C ASP A 319 12.79 -24.83 27.41
N VAL A 320 11.95 -23.82 27.17
CA VAL A 320 10.68 -23.62 27.88
C VAL A 320 9.55 -24.40 27.22
N LEU A 321 9.52 -24.44 25.88
CA LEU A 321 8.43 -25.01 25.10
C LEU A 321 8.54 -26.53 24.91
N GLU A 322 9.75 -27.10 24.96
CA GLU A 322 9.97 -28.56 24.88
C GLU A 322 9.26 -29.35 25.99
N HIS A 323 9.04 -28.74 27.15
CA HIS A 323 8.38 -29.37 28.29
C HIS A 323 6.84 -29.33 28.20
N GLY A 324 6.28 -28.74 27.14
CA GLY A 324 4.85 -28.54 26.96
C GLY A 324 4.36 -28.90 25.55
N ILE A 325 3.14 -28.50 25.25
CA ILE A 325 2.49 -28.66 23.96
C ILE A 325 2.47 -27.31 23.27
N THR A 326 3.06 -27.26 22.07
CA THR A 326 3.08 -26.08 21.20
C THR A 326 2.26 -26.38 19.96
N LEU A 327 1.15 -25.65 19.81
CA LEU A 327 0.23 -25.75 18.70
C LEU A 327 0.44 -24.54 17.78
N TYR A 328 0.49 -24.76 16.49
CA TYR A 328 0.76 -23.72 15.48
C TYR A 328 -0.25 -23.80 14.35
N VAL A 329 -1.07 -22.77 14.20
CA VAL A 329 -2.10 -22.70 13.14
C VAL A 329 -1.74 -21.58 12.17
N ASP A 330 -1.55 -21.94 10.90
CA ASP A 330 -1.31 -20.99 9.82
C ASP A 330 -2.63 -20.61 9.15
N MET A 331 -3.15 -19.44 9.51
CA MET A 331 -4.40 -18.94 8.98
C MET A 331 -4.28 -18.49 7.52
N GLY A 332 -3.07 -18.29 6.99
CA GLY A 332 -2.87 -17.90 5.58
C GLY A 332 -3.14 -19.05 4.63
N SER A 333 -2.55 -20.21 4.88
CA SER A 333 -2.58 -21.36 3.96
C SER A 333 -3.64 -22.41 4.28
N GLN A 334 -4.02 -22.60 5.54
CA GLN A 334 -4.83 -23.76 5.98
C GLN A 334 -6.34 -23.47 6.08
N ALA A 335 -6.75 -22.20 6.20
CA ALA A 335 -8.14 -21.81 6.43
C ALA A 335 -8.87 -21.29 5.18
N THR A 336 -8.37 -21.56 3.96
CA THR A 336 -8.81 -20.88 2.72
C THR A 336 -10.20 -21.30 2.23
N LEU A 337 -10.62 -22.52 2.60
CA LEU A 337 -11.92 -23.08 2.20
C LEU A 337 -12.92 -23.15 3.35
N THR A 338 -12.51 -22.76 4.56
CA THR A 338 -13.30 -22.96 5.78
C THR A 338 -14.14 -21.72 6.08
N THR A 339 -15.46 -21.89 6.15
CA THR A 339 -16.42 -20.79 6.35
C THR A 339 -16.56 -20.37 7.81
N ASP A 340 -16.13 -21.21 8.77
CA ASP A 340 -16.18 -20.91 10.20
C ASP A 340 -14.84 -21.20 10.90
N LEU A 341 -14.17 -20.13 11.34
CA LEU A 341 -12.92 -20.20 12.09
C LEU A 341 -13.09 -20.83 13.47
N ARG A 342 -14.29 -20.70 14.07
CA ARG A 342 -14.58 -21.21 15.41
C ARG A 342 -14.48 -22.73 15.44
N ASP A 343 -14.86 -23.39 14.36
CA ASP A 343 -14.73 -24.85 14.21
C ASP A 343 -13.37 -25.30 13.68
N PHE A 344 -12.74 -24.47 12.84
CA PHE A 344 -11.46 -24.80 12.22
C PHE A 344 -10.32 -24.91 13.23
N VAL A 345 -10.13 -23.89 14.07
CA VAL A 345 -8.99 -23.81 15.00
C VAL A 345 -8.98 -24.99 15.99
N PRO A 346 -10.08 -25.33 16.68
CA PRO A 346 -10.13 -26.48 17.59
C PRO A 346 -9.87 -27.82 16.90
N ARG A 347 -10.37 -27.99 15.66
CA ARG A 347 -10.15 -29.21 14.89
C ARG A 347 -8.67 -29.39 14.53
N GLU A 348 -8.02 -28.31 14.10
CA GLU A 348 -6.59 -28.33 13.79
C GLU A 348 -5.73 -28.57 15.04
N MET A 349 -6.12 -28.00 16.18
CA MET A 349 -5.47 -28.31 17.46
C MET A 349 -5.60 -29.79 17.84
N ALA A 350 -6.79 -30.38 17.71
CA ALA A 350 -7.01 -31.79 18.00
C ALA A 350 -6.19 -32.71 17.06
N ARG A 351 -6.04 -32.31 15.79
CA ARG A 351 -5.18 -33.00 14.83
C ARG A 351 -3.71 -32.97 15.26
N GLN A 352 -3.17 -31.79 15.60
CA GLN A 352 -1.76 -31.65 16.05
C GLN A 352 -1.49 -32.39 17.36
N LEU A 353 -2.43 -32.36 18.32
CA LEU A 353 -2.32 -33.16 19.55
C LEU A 353 -2.15 -34.65 19.25
N LYS A 354 -2.90 -35.17 18.29
CA LYS A 354 -2.84 -36.58 17.90
C LYS A 354 -1.57 -36.90 17.11
N ASP A 355 -1.27 -36.14 16.06
CA ASP A 355 -0.21 -36.44 15.10
C ASP A 355 1.18 -36.14 15.67
N ASP A 356 1.36 -34.99 16.34
CA ASP A 356 2.68 -34.50 16.77
C ASP A 356 3.01 -34.93 18.21
N TYR A 357 2.00 -35.08 19.06
CA TYR A 357 2.16 -35.39 20.49
C TYR A 357 1.64 -36.78 20.89
N GLY A 358 1.02 -37.53 19.98
CA GLY A 358 0.45 -38.85 20.27
C GLY A 358 -0.72 -38.82 21.26
N VAL A 359 -1.36 -37.66 21.43
CA VAL A 359 -2.49 -37.46 22.34
C VAL A 359 -3.79 -37.46 21.54
N ASP A 360 -4.39 -38.63 21.39
CA ASP A 360 -5.74 -38.74 20.84
C ASP A 360 -6.77 -38.39 21.92
N VAL A 361 -7.36 -37.20 21.83
CA VAL A 361 -8.36 -36.73 22.79
C VAL A 361 -9.63 -37.59 22.79
N ASN A 362 -9.88 -38.35 21.71
CA ASN A 362 -11.02 -39.25 21.59
C ASN A 362 -10.69 -40.70 21.98
N ASP A 363 -9.46 -41.00 22.40
CA ASP A 363 -9.11 -42.34 22.88
C ASP A 363 -9.96 -42.70 24.11
N ARG A 364 -10.44 -43.94 24.16
CA ARG A 364 -11.33 -44.40 25.25
C ARG A 364 -10.69 -44.21 26.62
N GLY A 365 -9.41 -44.53 26.76
CA GLY A 365 -8.68 -44.38 28.02
C GLY A 365 -8.57 -42.91 28.42
N PHE A 366 -8.23 -42.06 27.46
CA PHE A 366 -8.12 -40.62 27.68
C PHE A 366 -9.46 -39.98 28.05
N VAL A 367 -10.53 -40.22 27.28
CA VAL A 367 -11.89 -39.72 27.55
C VAL A 367 -12.35 -40.14 28.95
N THR A 368 -12.14 -41.40 29.32
CA THR A 368 -12.53 -41.91 30.65
C THR A 368 -11.79 -41.17 31.77
N ALA A 369 -10.53 -40.81 31.56
CA ALA A 369 -9.73 -40.05 32.52
C ALA A 369 -10.16 -38.57 32.60
N VAL A 370 -10.53 -37.95 31.48
CA VAL A 370 -11.02 -36.55 31.43
C VAL A 370 -12.33 -36.41 32.22
N TYR A 371 -13.27 -37.33 32.02
CA TYR A 371 -14.64 -37.27 32.60
C TYR A 371 -14.81 -38.15 33.85
N GLN A 372 -13.73 -38.37 34.60
CA GLN A 372 -13.77 -39.25 35.77
C GLN A 372 -14.79 -38.79 36.82
N THR A 373 -14.94 -37.47 37.00
CA THR A 373 -15.92 -36.88 37.92
C THR A 373 -17.35 -37.19 37.48
N GLU A 374 -17.68 -36.96 36.21
CA GLU A 374 -19.01 -37.24 35.67
C GLU A 374 -19.34 -38.73 35.69
N LEU A 375 -18.34 -39.59 35.45
CA LEU A 375 -18.50 -41.03 35.57
C LEU A 375 -18.76 -41.46 37.02
N HIS A 376 -18.08 -40.83 37.99
CA HIS A 376 -18.35 -41.07 39.40
C HIS A 376 -19.75 -40.59 39.82
N ASP A 377 -20.20 -39.44 39.32
CA ASP A 377 -21.55 -38.93 39.57
C ASP A 377 -22.62 -39.82 38.92
N PHE A 378 -22.34 -40.37 37.74
CA PHE A 378 -23.19 -41.37 37.09
C PHE A 378 -23.28 -42.66 37.92
N ASP A 379 -22.15 -43.15 38.44
CA ASP A 379 -22.08 -44.36 39.25
C ASP A 379 -22.85 -44.22 40.57
N ASN A 380 -22.93 -43.01 41.12
CA ASN A 380 -23.73 -42.70 42.32
C ASN A 380 -25.16 -42.23 42.01
N GLY A 381 -25.50 -42.08 40.73
CA GLY A 381 -26.78 -41.56 40.26
C GLY A 381 -27.85 -42.64 40.06
N ILE A 382 -28.98 -42.24 39.50
CA ILE A 382 -30.16 -43.11 39.28
C ILE A 382 -29.87 -44.37 38.46
N TYR A 383 -28.86 -44.33 37.59
CA TYR A 383 -28.47 -45.45 36.73
C TYR A 383 -27.33 -46.29 37.32
N GLY A 384 -26.76 -45.89 38.46
CA GLY A 384 -25.71 -46.63 39.16
C GLY A 384 -26.17 -48.00 39.67
N GLU A 385 -27.43 -48.12 40.09
CA GLU A 385 -28.02 -49.40 40.54
C GLU A 385 -28.01 -50.48 39.46
N LEU A 386 -27.97 -50.09 38.17
CA LEU A 386 -27.88 -51.04 37.05
C LEU A 386 -26.60 -51.89 37.12
N GLN A 387 -25.54 -51.43 37.78
CA GLN A 387 -24.28 -52.18 37.88
C GLN A 387 -24.47 -53.57 38.52
N GLY A 388 -25.41 -53.69 39.46
CA GLY A 388 -25.75 -54.96 40.12
C GLY A 388 -26.92 -55.72 39.50
N ILE A 389 -27.79 -55.05 38.73
CA ILE A 389 -29.05 -55.59 38.21
C ILE A 389 -28.92 -56.01 36.73
N ASP A 390 -28.33 -55.14 35.90
CA ASP A 390 -28.11 -55.35 34.47
C ASP A 390 -26.76 -54.74 34.05
N PRO A 391 -25.66 -55.51 34.15
CA PRO A 391 -24.33 -55.02 33.81
C PRO A 391 -24.20 -54.55 32.36
N SER A 392 -24.94 -55.16 31.43
CA SER A 392 -24.98 -54.77 30.02
C SER A 392 -25.66 -53.42 29.82
N GLY A 393 -26.83 -53.20 30.43
CA GLY A 393 -27.57 -51.94 30.39
C GLY A 393 -26.82 -50.79 31.07
N TYR A 394 -26.17 -51.06 32.21
CA TYR A 394 -25.28 -50.11 32.88
C TYR A 394 -24.16 -49.63 31.94
N LEU A 395 -23.47 -50.56 31.27
CA LEU A 395 -22.37 -50.23 30.36
C LEU A 395 -22.87 -49.44 29.13
N ALA A 396 -24.04 -49.79 28.58
CA ALA A 396 -24.65 -49.06 27.48
C ALA A 396 -24.98 -47.61 27.88
N LYS A 397 -25.61 -47.39 29.04
CA LYS A 397 -25.92 -46.04 29.55
C LYS A 397 -24.68 -45.22 29.89
N ARG A 398 -23.63 -45.86 30.40
CA ARG A 398 -22.35 -45.21 30.67
C ARG A 398 -21.66 -44.76 29.37
N LEU A 399 -21.71 -45.57 28.31
CA LEU A 399 -21.19 -45.19 26.99
C LEU A 399 -22.04 -44.10 26.33
N GLU A 400 -23.37 -44.11 26.51
CA GLU A 400 -24.27 -43.05 26.04
C GLU A 400 -23.93 -41.69 26.67
N LEU A 401 -23.65 -41.66 27.98
CA LEU A 401 -23.18 -40.45 28.67
C LEU A 401 -21.88 -39.93 28.06
N LEU A 402 -20.87 -40.80 27.90
CA LEU A 402 -19.58 -40.41 27.31
C LEU A 402 -19.75 -39.94 25.86
N GLY A 403 -20.58 -40.62 25.06
CA GLY A 403 -20.91 -40.20 23.70
C GLY A 403 -21.48 -38.78 23.65
N GLY A 404 -22.48 -38.48 24.49
CA GLY A 404 -23.07 -37.14 24.57
C GLY A 404 -22.11 -36.03 25.04
N LEU A 405 -21.07 -36.39 25.81
CA LEU A 405 -20.02 -35.45 26.22
C LEU A 405 -18.99 -35.18 25.11
N ILE A 406 -18.67 -36.18 24.28
CA ILE A 406 -17.74 -36.05 23.14
C ILE A 406 -18.40 -35.35 21.94
N GLU A 407 -19.71 -35.49 21.76
CA GLU A 407 -20.49 -34.81 20.70
C GLU A 407 -20.46 -33.27 20.77
N ARG A 408 -19.88 -32.71 21.83
CA ARG A 408 -19.60 -31.27 21.98
C ARG A 408 -18.09 -31.02 21.82
N PRO A 409 -17.57 -30.92 20.58
CA PRO A 409 -16.12 -30.95 20.33
C PRO A 409 -15.36 -29.80 21.00
N HIS A 410 -15.96 -28.60 21.07
CA HIS A 410 -15.38 -27.43 21.73
C HIS A 410 -15.19 -27.64 23.23
N ASP A 411 -16.26 -28.06 23.92
CA ASP A 411 -16.23 -28.33 25.36
C ASP A 411 -15.31 -29.51 25.68
N HIS A 412 -15.36 -30.54 24.84
CA HIS A 412 -14.53 -31.73 24.98
C HIS A 412 -13.04 -31.38 24.88
N LEU A 413 -12.65 -30.62 23.86
CA LEU A 413 -11.26 -30.19 23.69
C LEU A 413 -10.82 -29.28 24.85
N ALA A 414 -11.64 -28.33 25.29
CA ALA A 414 -11.31 -27.48 26.43
C ALA A 414 -11.04 -28.30 27.70
N ARG A 415 -11.87 -29.32 27.98
CA ARG A 415 -11.67 -30.25 29.10
C ARG A 415 -10.46 -31.16 28.92
N ALA A 416 -10.21 -31.64 27.71
CA ALA A 416 -9.02 -32.42 27.37
C ALA A 416 -7.74 -31.62 27.66
N LEU A 417 -7.69 -30.35 27.27
CA LEU A 417 -6.58 -29.45 27.57
C LEU A 417 -6.43 -29.21 29.07
N ASP A 418 -7.53 -29.05 29.82
CA ASP A 418 -7.49 -28.91 31.28
C ASP A 418 -6.93 -30.15 31.97
N HIS A 419 -7.32 -31.34 31.50
CA HIS A 419 -6.75 -32.60 31.97
C HIS A 419 -5.25 -32.71 31.64
N ILE A 420 -4.82 -32.28 30.45
CA ILE A 420 -3.39 -32.25 30.08
C ILE A 420 -2.62 -31.29 30.99
N VAL A 421 -3.12 -30.06 31.16
CA VAL A 421 -2.43 -29.01 31.91
C VAL A 421 -2.32 -29.36 33.39
N LYS A 422 -3.42 -29.83 34.01
CA LYS A 422 -3.44 -30.20 35.43
C LYS A 422 -2.82 -31.57 35.68
N GLY A 423 -3.19 -32.56 34.89
CA GLY A 423 -2.79 -33.96 35.09
C GLY A 423 -1.35 -34.24 34.68
N ARG A 424 -0.87 -33.64 33.57
CA ARG A 424 0.51 -33.82 33.09
C ARG A 424 1.44 -32.67 33.45
N ARG A 425 0.92 -31.56 34.02
CA ARG A 425 1.68 -30.33 34.34
C ARG A 425 2.38 -29.71 33.14
N GLN A 426 1.80 -29.88 31.96
CA GLN A 426 2.32 -29.36 30.71
C GLN A 426 1.58 -28.09 30.32
N GLN A 427 2.29 -27.07 29.87
CA GLN A 427 1.61 -25.92 29.26
C GLN A 427 1.13 -26.23 27.87
N VAL A 428 0.07 -25.55 27.47
CA VAL A 428 -0.40 -25.52 26.08
C VAL A 428 -0.24 -24.09 25.58
N VAL A 429 0.50 -23.92 24.49
CA VAL A 429 0.73 -22.64 23.82
C VAL A 429 0.19 -22.75 22.40
N LEU A 430 -0.65 -21.79 21.98
CA LEU A 430 -1.23 -21.71 20.65
C LEU A 430 -0.69 -20.47 19.94
N PHE A 431 -0.11 -20.67 18.76
CA PHE A 431 0.27 -19.60 17.84
C PHE A 431 -0.71 -19.55 16.68
N LEU A 432 -1.34 -18.39 16.47
CA LEU A 432 -2.18 -18.07 15.32
C LEU A 432 -1.41 -17.08 14.45
N ASP A 433 -0.86 -17.57 13.33
CA ASP A 433 -0.02 -16.77 12.42
C ASP A 433 -0.72 -16.51 11.08
N ASN A 434 -0.20 -15.53 10.31
CA ASN A 434 -0.70 -15.12 8.98
C ASN A 434 -2.19 -14.73 8.92
N VAL A 435 -2.77 -14.34 10.05
CA VAL A 435 -4.15 -13.83 10.08
C VAL A 435 -4.27 -12.55 9.23
N ASP A 436 -3.18 -11.79 9.16
CA ASP A 436 -3.05 -10.60 8.33
C ASP A 436 -3.14 -10.85 6.82
N GLN A 437 -3.15 -12.10 6.35
CA GLN A 437 -3.36 -12.44 4.94
C GLN A 437 -4.85 -12.59 4.58
N ARG A 438 -5.75 -12.44 5.57
CA ARG A 438 -7.20 -12.55 5.41
C ARG A 438 -7.89 -11.19 5.31
N ASP A 439 -9.16 -11.22 4.92
CA ASP A 439 -10.06 -10.06 4.99
C ASP A 439 -10.25 -9.59 6.45
N GLU A 440 -10.74 -8.37 6.59
CA GLU A 440 -10.86 -7.70 7.89
C GLU A 440 -11.84 -8.40 8.83
N ASP A 441 -12.97 -8.89 8.31
CA ASP A 441 -13.97 -9.62 9.09
C ASP A 441 -13.35 -10.89 9.69
N THR A 442 -12.61 -11.66 8.89
CA THR A 442 -11.90 -12.86 9.32
C THR A 442 -10.81 -12.53 10.34
N GLN A 443 -10.09 -11.42 10.19
CA GLN A 443 -9.12 -10.95 11.19
C GLN A 443 -9.80 -10.63 12.53
N GLN A 444 -10.94 -9.96 12.48
CA GLN A 444 -11.72 -9.61 13.68
C GLN A 444 -12.30 -10.86 14.37
N GLN A 445 -12.83 -11.82 13.61
CA GLN A 445 -13.27 -13.11 14.16
C GLN A 445 -12.12 -13.89 14.78
N SER A 446 -10.95 -13.92 14.14
CA SER A 446 -9.75 -14.58 14.70
C SER A 446 -9.34 -13.99 16.04
N PHE A 447 -9.46 -12.67 16.20
CA PHE A 447 -9.23 -12.01 17.48
C PHE A 447 -10.23 -12.45 18.56
N LEU A 448 -11.53 -12.49 18.24
CA LEU A 448 -12.57 -12.92 19.18
C LEU A 448 -12.36 -14.37 19.63
N VAL A 449 -12.03 -15.27 18.69
CA VAL A 449 -11.71 -16.68 19.00
C VAL A 449 -10.48 -16.76 19.90
N ALA A 450 -9.40 -16.06 19.56
CA ALA A 450 -8.19 -16.01 20.37
C ALA A 450 -8.45 -15.50 21.80
N HIS A 451 -9.33 -14.51 21.94
CA HIS A 451 -9.70 -13.95 23.23
C HIS A 451 -10.50 -14.95 24.07
N GLU A 452 -11.55 -15.54 23.51
CA GLU A 452 -12.37 -16.52 24.21
C GLU A 452 -11.54 -17.72 24.69
N MET A 453 -10.66 -18.24 23.83
CA MET A 453 -9.76 -19.34 24.17
C MET A 453 -8.78 -18.94 25.28
N ALA A 454 -8.16 -17.77 25.20
CA ALA A 454 -7.23 -17.30 26.23
C ALA A 454 -7.90 -17.09 27.60
N GLU A 455 -9.19 -16.71 27.61
CA GLU A 455 -9.96 -16.46 28.84
C GLU A 455 -10.49 -17.76 29.47
N ARG A 456 -11.09 -18.63 28.64
CA ARG A 456 -11.82 -19.82 29.10
C ARG A 456 -10.95 -21.06 29.17
N TRP A 457 -9.97 -21.21 28.27
CA TRP A 457 -9.19 -22.44 28.14
C TRP A 457 -7.84 -22.30 28.87
N PRO A 458 -7.23 -23.41 29.33
CA PRO A 458 -5.98 -23.38 30.06
C PRO A 458 -4.76 -23.29 29.13
N LEU A 459 -4.77 -22.34 28.19
CA LEU A 459 -3.73 -22.19 27.17
C LEU A 459 -3.28 -20.73 26.98
N THR A 460 -2.05 -20.54 26.50
CA THR A 460 -1.51 -19.22 26.14
C THR A 460 -1.66 -18.99 24.65
N VAL A 461 -2.31 -17.90 24.23
CA VAL A 461 -2.51 -17.57 22.81
C VAL A 461 -1.58 -16.43 22.37
N PHE A 462 -0.86 -16.65 21.28
CA PHE A 462 -0.18 -15.62 20.49
C PHE A 462 -0.93 -15.43 19.18
N LEU A 463 -1.23 -14.18 18.81
CA LEU A 463 -1.98 -13.84 17.60
C LEU A 463 -1.22 -12.76 16.82
N ALA A 464 -0.85 -13.05 15.57
CA ALA A 464 -0.23 -12.09 14.68
C ALA A 464 -1.28 -11.24 13.93
N LEU A 465 -1.17 -9.90 14.00
CA LEU A 465 -2.10 -8.95 13.38
C LEU A 465 -1.36 -7.79 12.69
N ARG A 466 -2.07 -7.07 11.80
CA ARG A 466 -1.58 -5.80 11.22
C ARG A 466 -1.79 -4.62 12.21
N PRO A 467 -0.92 -3.59 12.17
CA PRO A 467 -1.10 -2.38 12.98
C PRO A 467 -2.44 -1.67 12.73
N THR A 468 -2.85 -1.56 11.46
CA THR A 468 -4.09 -0.90 11.07
C THR A 468 -5.33 -1.61 11.63
N THR A 469 -5.38 -2.94 11.51
CA THR A 469 -6.46 -3.77 12.07
C THR A 469 -6.54 -3.62 13.58
N PHE A 470 -5.39 -3.58 14.26
CA PHE A 470 -5.34 -3.38 15.71
C PHE A 470 -5.91 -2.00 16.11
N HIS A 471 -5.46 -0.91 15.50
CA HIS A 471 -5.94 0.45 15.82
C HIS A 471 -7.43 0.61 15.54
N LYS A 472 -7.92 0.12 14.39
CA LYS A 472 -9.35 0.16 14.06
C LYS A 472 -10.18 -0.64 15.04
N SER A 473 -9.75 -1.86 15.34
CA SER A 473 -10.48 -2.70 16.28
C SER A 473 -10.55 -2.07 17.66
N VAL A 474 -9.48 -1.40 18.13
CA VAL A 474 -9.44 -0.71 19.43
C VAL A 474 -10.35 0.52 19.47
N ARG A 475 -10.49 1.23 18.35
CA ARG A 475 -11.29 2.46 18.26
C ARG A 475 -12.77 2.22 18.00
N ASP A 476 -13.08 1.34 17.04
CA ASP A 476 -14.42 1.18 16.46
C ASP A 476 -14.90 -0.29 16.41
N GLY A 477 -14.03 -1.27 16.67
CA GLY A 477 -14.32 -2.70 16.45
C GLY A 477 -14.34 -3.56 17.71
N ALA A 478 -14.09 -4.87 17.55
CA ALA A 478 -14.14 -5.87 18.62
C ALA A 478 -13.14 -5.68 19.77
N LEU A 479 -12.22 -4.71 19.69
CA LEU A 479 -11.21 -4.44 20.71
C LEU A 479 -11.56 -3.24 21.62
N THR A 480 -12.67 -2.54 21.37
CA THR A 480 -13.11 -1.31 22.07
C THR A 480 -13.41 -1.46 23.57
N GLY A 481 -13.42 -2.68 24.11
CA GLY A 481 -13.55 -2.97 25.55
C GLY A 481 -12.39 -3.76 26.14
N TYR A 482 -11.35 -4.05 25.36
CA TYR A 482 -10.30 -4.98 25.75
C TYR A 482 -8.94 -4.28 25.87
N HIS A 483 -8.14 -4.70 26.86
CA HIS A 483 -6.75 -4.26 27.03
C HIS A 483 -5.78 -5.41 26.71
N PRO A 484 -5.65 -5.81 25.42
CA PRO A 484 -4.74 -6.87 25.01
C PRO A 484 -3.28 -6.44 25.23
N LYS A 485 -2.39 -7.42 25.39
CA LYS A 485 -0.95 -7.16 25.45
C LYS A 485 -0.40 -7.20 24.03
N ALA A 486 -0.02 -6.05 23.49
CA ALA A 486 0.50 -5.94 22.13
C ALA A 486 2.02 -5.75 22.10
N PHE A 487 2.70 -6.44 21.18
CA PHE A 487 4.11 -6.29 20.89
C PHE A 487 4.29 -5.94 19.42
N THR A 488 5.03 -4.87 19.13
CA THR A 488 5.31 -4.46 17.75
C THR A 488 6.59 -5.11 17.24
N ILE A 489 6.50 -5.82 16.13
CA ILE A 489 7.61 -6.40 15.38
C ILE A 489 8.04 -5.35 14.34
N SER A 490 9.16 -4.68 14.62
CA SER A 490 9.75 -3.74 13.67
C SER A 490 10.42 -4.48 12.51
N PRO A 491 10.37 -3.93 11.27
CA PRO A 491 11.11 -4.48 10.15
C PRO A 491 12.61 -4.58 10.47
N PRO A 492 13.28 -5.71 10.14
CA PRO A 492 14.72 -5.79 10.20
C PRO A 492 15.35 -4.90 9.12
N ARG A 493 16.64 -4.59 9.25
CA ARG A 493 17.40 -4.00 8.15
C ARG A 493 17.50 -5.00 7.02
N ILE A 494 17.03 -4.62 5.83
CA ILE A 494 16.93 -5.53 4.69
C ILE A 494 18.31 -6.00 4.25
N VAL A 495 19.31 -5.11 4.20
CA VAL A 495 20.71 -5.50 3.96
C VAL A 495 21.22 -6.60 4.90
N ASP A 496 20.90 -6.52 6.20
CA ASP A 496 21.37 -7.51 7.18
C ASP A 496 20.71 -8.88 6.94
N VAL A 497 19.43 -8.88 6.56
CA VAL A 497 18.71 -10.11 6.22
C VAL A 497 19.33 -10.74 4.96
N ILE A 498 19.48 -9.97 3.89
CA ILE A 498 20.06 -10.46 2.64
C ILE A 498 21.49 -10.96 2.89
N GLY A 499 22.31 -10.23 3.62
CA GLY A 499 23.68 -10.63 3.95
C GLY A 499 23.75 -11.97 4.67
N LYS A 500 22.89 -12.19 5.68
CA LYS A 500 22.82 -13.49 6.37
C LYS A 500 22.30 -14.62 5.49
N ARG A 501 21.34 -14.34 4.59
CA ARG A 501 20.85 -15.33 3.62
C ARG A 501 21.95 -15.74 2.64
N LEU A 502 22.73 -14.78 2.15
CA LEU A 502 23.87 -15.04 1.26
C LEU A 502 24.97 -15.82 1.98
N ASP A 503 25.28 -15.50 3.25
CA ASP A 503 26.25 -16.28 4.05
C ASP A 503 25.80 -17.74 4.21
N PHE A 504 24.51 -17.95 4.52
CA PHE A 504 23.94 -19.30 4.61
C PHE A 504 24.03 -20.06 3.27
N ALA A 505 23.66 -19.41 2.15
CA ALA A 505 23.76 -19.99 0.82
C ALA A 505 25.22 -20.28 0.42
N LEU A 506 26.17 -19.45 0.85
CA LEU A 506 27.60 -19.63 0.60
C LEU A 506 28.19 -20.84 1.34
N ARG A 507 27.83 -21.03 2.62
CA ARG A 507 28.21 -22.24 3.37
C ARG A 507 27.67 -23.50 2.72
N LEU A 508 26.45 -23.39 2.21
CA LEU A 508 25.82 -24.49 1.51
C LEU A 508 26.52 -24.80 0.17
N SER A 509 26.87 -23.78 -0.62
CA SER A 509 27.59 -23.98 -1.89
C SER A 509 29.01 -24.50 -1.70
N LYS A 510 29.63 -24.23 -0.55
CA LYS A 510 30.93 -24.77 -0.12
C LYS A 510 30.86 -26.20 0.44
N GLY A 511 29.66 -26.75 0.62
CA GLY A 511 29.46 -28.09 1.18
C GLY A 511 29.71 -28.17 2.69
N GLU A 512 29.69 -27.04 3.41
CA GLU A 512 29.87 -26.99 4.86
C GLU A 512 28.62 -27.46 5.63
N LEU A 513 27.47 -27.46 4.94
CA LEU A 513 26.19 -27.97 5.43
C LEU A 513 25.77 -29.17 4.57
N GLU A 514 25.64 -30.35 5.16
CA GLU A 514 25.18 -31.54 4.43
C GLU A 514 23.67 -31.45 4.15
N ILE A 515 23.26 -31.48 2.88
CA ILE A 515 21.86 -31.69 2.51
C ILE A 515 21.69 -33.06 1.86
N SER A 516 21.01 -33.95 2.55
CA SER A 516 20.56 -35.24 2.02
C SER A 516 19.53 -35.12 0.87
N ALA A 517 18.93 -33.94 0.67
CA ALA A 517 17.80 -33.70 -0.25
C ALA A 517 18.18 -33.09 -1.61
N ILE A 518 19.34 -32.45 -1.76
CA ILE A 518 19.80 -31.95 -3.07
C ILE A 518 20.71 -33.00 -3.69
N SER A 519 20.09 -34.02 -4.30
CA SER A 519 20.78 -34.94 -5.19
C SER A 519 21.33 -34.15 -6.38
N GLY A 520 22.55 -33.62 -6.26
CA GLY A 520 23.19 -32.83 -7.32
C GLY A 520 24.13 -31.71 -6.86
N ALA A 521 24.27 -31.42 -5.57
CA ALA A 521 25.17 -30.37 -5.07
C ALA A 521 26.66 -30.76 -5.21
N MET A 522 27.17 -30.79 -6.45
CA MET A 522 28.57 -30.49 -6.68
C MET A 522 28.82 -29.04 -6.26
N ALA A 523 29.95 -28.76 -5.62
CA ALA A 523 30.42 -27.39 -5.46
C ALA A 523 30.45 -26.72 -6.83
N LEU A 524 29.61 -25.70 -7.04
CA LEU A 524 29.58 -24.91 -8.27
C LEU A 524 30.49 -23.69 -8.03
N PRO A 525 31.76 -23.69 -8.48
CA PRO A 525 32.72 -22.64 -8.12
C PRO A 525 32.28 -21.26 -8.64
N THR A 526 31.62 -21.25 -9.80
CA THR A 526 31.00 -20.05 -10.38
C THR A 526 29.95 -19.46 -9.46
N LEU A 527 29.08 -20.30 -8.90
CA LEU A 527 28.00 -19.91 -8.01
C LEU A 527 28.51 -19.22 -6.75
N THR A 528 29.50 -19.83 -6.11
CA THR A 528 30.18 -19.29 -4.92
C THR A 528 30.75 -17.90 -5.19
N LYS A 529 31.41 -17.71 -6.34
CA LYS A 529 31.94 -16.39 -6.75
C LYS A 529 30.81 -15.37 -6.89
N VAL A 530 29.74 -15.71 -7.60
CA VAL A 530 28.60 -14.79 -7.79
C VAL A 530 27.99 -14.34 -6.45
N ILE A 531 27.78 -15.26 -5.51
CA ILE A 531 27.30 -14.94 -4.16
C ILE A 531 28.29 -14.03 -3.43
N GLU A 532 29.59 -14.34 -3.49
CA GLU A 532 30.65 -13.56 -2.83
C GLU A 532 30.74 -12.13 -3.39
N ALA A 533 30.66 -11.94 -4.71
CA ALA A 533 30.61 -10.62 -5.34
C ALA A 533 29.41 -9.81 -4.84
N PHE A 534 28.22 -10.40 -4.83
CA PHE A 534 27.01 -9.68 -4.42
C PHE A 534 27.04 -9.37 -2.92
N ALA A 535 27.47 -10.32 -2.08
CA ALA A 535 27.63 -10.11 -0.64
C ALA A 535 28.65 -9.01 -0.33
N TYR A 536 29.79 -8.99 -1.03
CA TYR A 536 30.77 -7.91 -0.94
C TYR A 536 30.16 -6.56 -1.36
N SER A 537 29.39 -6.56 -2.45
CA SER A 537 28.77 -5.35 -3.00
C SER A 537 27.76 -4.71 -2.04
N LEU A 538 26.99 -5.49 -1.28
CA LEU A 538 26.06 -4.98 -0.28
C LEU A 538 26.76 -4.18 0.84
N ILE A 539 28.02 -4.53 1.14
CA ILE A 539 28.82 -3.86 2.17
C ILE A 539 29.60 -2.69 1.58
N ALA A 540 30.21 -2.90 0.40
CA ALA A 540 31.09 -1.93 -0.24
C ALA A 540 30.34 -0.78 -0.95
N ASN A 541 29.13 -1.05 -1.46
CA ASN A 541 28.34 -0.08 -2.23
C ASN A 541 27.10 0.37 -1.44
N ARG A 542 27.23 1.50 -0.74
CA ARG A 542 26.12 2.09 0.04
C ARG A 542 24.92 2.47 -0.81
N ASP A 543 25.12 2.87 -2.07
CA ASP A 543 24.04 3.26 -2.96
C ASP A 543 23.22 2.05 -3.41
N LEU A 544 23.86 0.88 -3.60
CA LEU A 544 23.18 -0.38 -3.87
C LEU A 544 22.35 -0.84 -2.67
N ALA A 545 22.94 -0.81 -1.48
CA ALA A 545 22.24 -1.11 -0.22
C ALA A 545 21.01 -0.20 -0.03
N CYS A 546 21.19 1.11 -0.22
CA CYS A 546 20.12 2.10 -0.16
C CYS A 546 19.03 1.83 -1.21
N CYS A 547 19.41 1.47 -2.43
CA CYS A 547 18.50 1.12 -3.52
C CYS A 547 17.60 -0.07 -3.12
N ILE A 548 18.20 -1.18 -2.66
CA ILE A 548 17.47 -2.39 -2.27
C ILE A 548 16.54 -2.11 -1.09
N ASP A 549 17.03 -1.43 -0.05
CA ASP A 549 16.24 -1.10 1.13
C ASP A 549 14.99 -0.27 0.78
N ASN A 550 15.15 0.75 -0.08
CA ASN A 550 14.06 1.65 -0.43
C ASN A 550 13.04 1.02 -1.39
N ILE A 551 13.48 0.28 -2.41
CA ILE A 551 12.58 -0.41 -3.35
C ILE A 551 11.76 -1.48 -2.62
N SER A 552 12.37 -2.16 -1.65
CA SER A 552 11.70 -3.20 -0.87
C SER A 552 10.69 -2.66 0.16
N ALA A 553 10.77 -1.38 0.51
CA ALA A 553 9.88 -0.72 1.48
C ALA A 553 9.68 -1.48 2.79
N GLY A 554 10.77 -2.03 3.35
CA GLY A 554 10.74 -2.80 4.60
C GLY A 554 10.14 -4.20 4.48
N ASN A 555 9.72 -4.61 3.28
CA ASN A 555 9.22 -5.96 3.01
C ASN A 555 10.39 -6.89 2.65
N VAL A 556 10.72 -7.79 3.58
CA VAL A 556 11.80 -8.77 3.40
C VAL A 556 11.54 -9.70 2.23
N ARG A 557 10.29 -10.10 1.98
CA ARG A 557 9.94 -10.99 0.87
C ARG A 557 10.22 -10.31 -0.46
N SER A 558 9.77 -9.07 -0.63
CA SER A 558 10.02 -8.30 -1.85
C SER A 558 11.51 -8.02 -2.07
N ALA A 559 12.29 -7.81 -1.00
CA ALA A 559 13.74 -7.66 -1.09
C ALA A 559 14.42 -8.93 -1.61
N LEU A 560 14.05 -10.08 -1.05
CA LEU A 560 14.60 -11.37 -1.48
C LEU A 560 14.20 -11.68 -2.93
N GLU A 561 12.95 -11.42 -3.32
CA GLU A 561 12.48 -11.55 -4.71
C GLU A 561 13.34 -10.72 -5.68
N GLN A 562 13.64 -9.45 -5.37
CA GLN A 562 14.52 -8.63 -6.21
C GLN A 562 15.94 -9.20 -6.34
N VAL A 563 16.47 -9.80 -5.26
CA VAL A 563 17.79 -10.45 -5.28
C VAL A 563 17.76 -11.70 -6.17
N ARG A 564 16.69 -12.51 -6.14
CA ARG A 564 16.50 -13.59 -7.14
C ARG A 564 16.46 -13.02 -8.54
N ASP A 565 15.64 -12.01 -8.75
CA ASP A 565 15.40 -11.48 -10.09
C ASP A 565 16.73 -10.93 -10.66
N PHE A 566 17.57 -10.33 -9.82
CA PHE A 566 18.96 -9.99 -10.16
C PHE A 566 19.78 -11.20 -10.61
N PHE A 567 19.84 -12.27 -9.81
CA PHE A 567 20.61 -13.47 -10.19
C PHE A 567 20.05 -14.17 -11.44
N GLY A 568 18.73 -14.20 -11.61
CA GLY A 568 18.07 -14.85 -12.75
C GLY A 568 18.07 -14.03 -14.04
N SER A 569 18.30 -12.72 -13.97
CA SER A 569 18.08 -11.81 -15.10
C SER A 569 19.10 -11.98 -16.22
N GLY A 570 18.61 -12.00 -17.46
CA GLY A 570 19.42 -11.93 -18.68
C GLY A 570 20.06 -10.55 -18.92
N HIS A 571 19.82 -9.56 -18.05
CA HIS A 571 20.47 -8.23 -18.11
C HIS A 571 21.75 -8.15 -17.30
N VAL A 572 22.05 -9.15 -16.46
CA VAL A 572 23.27 -9.22 -15.66
C VAL A 572 24.33 -10.04 -16.41
N ASP A 573 25.49 -9.42 -16.63
CA ASP A 573 26.62 -10.09 -17.28
C ASP A 573 27.44 -10.87 -16.24
N THR A 574 26.97 -12.08 -15.94
CA THR A 574 27.64 -12.96 -14.98
C THR A 574 29.03 -13.40 -15.44
N GLN A 575 29.29 -13.49 -16.75
CA GLN A 575 30.61 -13.84 -17.27
C GLN A 575 31.61 -12.74 -16.95
N LYS A 576 31.27 -11.46 -17.19
CA LYS A 576 32.06 -10.29 -16.78
C LYS A 576 32.32 -10.31 -15.28
N MET A 577 31.29 -10.54 -14.47
CA MET A 577 31.43 -10.55 -13.01
C MET A 577 32.41 -11.62 -12.53
N VAL A 578 32.26 -12.86 -13.02
CA VAL A 578 33.16 -13.97 -12.65
C VAL A 578 34.58 -13.74 -13.14
N GLY A 579 34.76 -13.22 -14.36
CA GLY A 579 36.09 -12.88 -14.89
C GLY A 579 36.82 -11.85 -14.05
N ILE A 580 36.14 -10.75 -13.66
CA ILE A 580 36.74 -9.72 -12.80
C ILE A 580 37.04 -10.28 -11.41
N MET A 581 36.19 -11.15 -10.86
CA MET A 581 36.48 -11.81 -9.60
C MET A 581 37.72 -12.70 -9.66
N ASP A 582 37.95 -13.38 -10.78
CA ASP A 582 39.14 -14.22 -10.98
C ASP A 582 40.43 -13.40 -11.10
N GLU A 583 40.35 -12.21 -11.68
CA GLU A 583 41.50 -11.32 -11.86
C GLU A 583 41.80 -10.46 -10.61
N GLN A 584 40.77 -9.92 -9.97
CA GLN A 584 40.89 -8.88 -8.92
C GLN A 584 40.49 -9.37 -7.52
N GLY A 585 39.91 -10.57 -7.42
CA GLY A 585 39.43 -11.16 -6.15
C GLY A 585 38.14 -10.54 -5.60
N HIS A 586 37.60 -9.50 -6.22
CA HIS A 586 36.37 -8.84 -5.80
C HIS A 586 35.67 -8.16 -6.99
N TYR A 587 34.36 -7.98 -6.88
CA TYR A 587 33.56 -7.24 -7.85
C TYR A 587 32.47 -6.45 -7.12
N THR A 588 32.35 -5.16 -7.45
CA THR A 588 31.31 -4.29 -6.89
C THR A 588 30.20 -4.09 -7.92
N VAL A 589 29.04 -4.67 -7.65
CA VAL A 589 27.84 -4.54 -8.49
C VAL A 589 27.43 -3.07 -8.55
N PRO A 590 27.39 -2.46 -9.76
CA PRO A 590 26.89 -1.11 -9.95
C PRO A 590 25.37 -1.05 -9.77
N VAL A 591 24.87 0.08 -9.22
CA VAL A 591 23.43 0.30 -9.01
C VAL A 591 22.62 0.15 -10.31
N HIS A 592 23.16 0.61 -11.44
CA HIS A 592 22.47 0.50 -12.72
C HIS A 592 22.32 -0.94 -13.22
N GLU A 593 23.26 -1.85 -12.93
CA GLU A 593 23.12 -3.26 -13.32
C GLU A 593 21.99 -3.91 -12.52
N PHE A 594 21.92 -3.63 -11.21
CA PHE A 594 20.83 -4.10 -10.35
C PHE A 594 19.46 -3.52 -10.74
N LEU A 595 19.39 -2.20 -10.99
CA LEU A 595 18.16 -1.54 -11.42
C LEU A 595 17.65 -2.08 -12.74
N ARG A 596 18.52 -2.36 -13.72
CA ARG A 596 18.10 -2.96 -14.99
C ARG A 596 17.45 -4.33 -14.78
N ALA A 597 18.02 -5.18 -13.95
CA ALA A 597 17.42 -6.48 -13.64
C ALA A 597 16.03 -6.31 -13.01
N THR A 598 15.88 -5.34 -12.11
CA THR A 598 14.62 -5.07 -11.41
C THR A 598 13.55 -4.40 -12.28
N LEU A 599 13.95 -3.50 -13.18
CA LEU A 599 13.05 -2.75 -14.07
C LEU A 599 12.55 -3.57 -15.27
N TYR A 600 13.42 -4.41 -15.84
CA TYR A 600 13.09 -5.18 -17.03
C TYR A 600 12.66 -6.61 -16.70
N GLY A 601 13.04 -7.15 -15.55
CA GLY A 601 12.84 -8.58 -15.23
C GLY A 601 13.45 -9.46 -16.33
N ASP A 602 12.60 -10.33 -16.89
CA ASP A 602 12.93 -11.21 -18.01
C ASP A 602 12.68 -10.57 -19.40
N ALA A 603 12.07 -9.39 -19.43
CA ALA A 603 11.71 -8.72 -20.67
C ALA A 603 12.89 -7.97 -21.30
N VAL A 604 12.80 -7.65 -22.59
CA VAL A 604 13.80 -6.80 -23.28
C VAL A 604 13.51 -5.32 -23.00
N HIS A 605 12.24 -4.96 -22.97
CA HIS A 605 11.74 -3.61 -22.74
C HIS A 605 10.97 -3.51 -21.43
N TYR A 606 10.87 -2.30 -20.89
CA TYR A 606 10.07 -2.05 -19.69
C TYR A 606 8.60 -2.37 -19.96
N ASP A 607 7.98 -3.11 -19.05
CA ASP A 607 6.56 -3.45 -19.04
C ASP A 607 5.96 -3.04 -17.69
N PRO A 608 4.98 -2.11 -17.66
CA PRO A 608 4.37 -1.66 -16.41
C PRO A 608 3.61 -2.77 -15.67
N THR A 609 3.28 -3.89 -16.32
CA THR A 609 2.61 -5.03 -15.68
C THR A 609 3.55 -6.00 -14.97
N GLN A 610 4.83 -5.99 -15.33
CA GLN A 610 5.85 -6.91 -14.78
C GLN A 610 6.83 -6.20 -13.85
N SER A 611 7.14 -4.92 -14.11
CA SER A 611 8.10 -4.16 -13.31
C SER A 611 7.58 -3.86 -11.91
N THR A 612 8.46 -4.01 -10.92
CA THR A 612 8.18 -3.60 -9.52
C THR A 612 8.21 -2.08 -9.33
N ILE A 613 8.92 -1.36 -10.21
CA ILE A 613 9.04 0.10 -10.18
C ILE A 613 8.12 0.68 -11.29
N PRO A 614 7.14 1.52 -10.94
CA PRO A 614 6.19 2.08 -11.90
C PRO A 614 6.79 3.24 -12.73
N ASN A 615 6.15 3.52 -13.86
CA ASN A 615 6.44 4.69 -14.69
C ASN A 615 5.86 5.97 -14.03
N LEU A 616 6.74 6.88 -13.63
CA LEU A 616 6.38 8.13 -12.94
C LEU A 616 5.82 9.19 -13.89
N PHE A 617 6.03 9.05 -15.20
CA PHE A 617 5.68 10.07 -16.20
C PHE A 617 4.51 9.66 -17.10
N ASP A 618 3.83 8.55 -16.81
CA ASP A 618 2.66 8.14 -17.60
C ASP A 618 1.47 9.09 -17.37
N VAL A 619 0.62 9.24 -18.38
CA VAL A 619 -0.50 10.20 -18.40
C VAL A 619 -1.81 9.51 -18.75
N THR A 620 -2.93 10.05 -18.26
CA THR A 620 -4.28 9.55 -18.57
C THR A 620 -5.08 10.47 -19.46
N GLU A 621 -4.74 11.76 -19.51
CA GLU A 621 -5.31 12.74 -20.42
C GLU A 621 -4.21 13.38 -21.30
N PRO A 622 -4.53 13.94 -22.48
CA PRO A 622 -3.57 14.68 -23.29
C PRO A 622 -3.26 16.08 -22.73
N ASP A 623 -2.89 16.13 -21.46
CA ASP A 623 -2.35 17.30 -20.77
C ASP A 623 -0.84 17.11 -20.54
N LYS A 624 -0.01 17.94 -21.20
CA LYS A 624 1.46 17.91 -21.08
C LYS A 624 1.95 18.06 -19.63
N ARG A 625 1.19 18.74 -18.78
CA ARG A 625 1.54 18.91 -17.35
C ARG A 625 1.38 17.63 -16.55
N GLU A 626 0.52 16.71 -17.01
CA GLU A 626 0.19 15.48 -16.28
C GLU A 626 1.39 14.53 -16.15
N HIS A 627 2.43 14.67 -17.00
CA HIS A 627 3.69 13.95 -16.84
C HIS A 627 4.32 14.12 -15.44
N PHE A 628 3.98 15.18 -14.71
CA PHE A 628 4.54 15.49 -13.40
C PHE A 628 3.60 15.21 -12.24
N ILE A 629 2.34 14.81 -12.48
CA ILE A 629 1.32 14.74 -11.43
C ILE A 629 1.68 13.77 -10.30
N VAL A 630 2.29 12.62 -10.64
CA VAL A 630 2.75 11.63 -9.65
C VAL A 630 3.93 12.18 -8.84
N LEU A 631 4.90 12.83 -9.50
CA LEU A 631 6.04 13.45 -8.82
C LEU A 631 5.61 14.57 -7.87
N LEU A 632 4.62 15.38 -8.30
CA LEU A 632 4.03 16.44 -7.49
C LEU A 632 3.33 15.86 -6.26
N LEU A 633 2.46 14.86 -6.44
CA LEU A 633 1.80 14.15 -5.35
C LEU A 633 2.81 13.64 -4.31
N LEU A 634 3.87 12.96 -4.76
CA LEU A 634 4.91 12.43 -3.87
C LEU A 634 5.67 13.55 -3.15
N ALA A 635 6.04 14.64 -3.84
CA ALA A 635 6.73 15.77 -3.23
C ALA A 635 5.87 16.47 -2.17
N HIS A 636 4.56 16.64 -2.40
CA HIS A 636 3.63 17.18 -1.41
C HIS A 636 3.50 16.29 -0.18
N LEU A 637 3.29 14.99 -0.38
CA LEU A 637 3.20 14.03 0.74
C LEU A 637 4.51 13.99 1.55
N GLN A 638 5.67 14.06 0.88
CA GLN A 638 6.96 14.09 1.56
C GLN A 638 7.15 15.37 2.38
N SER A 639 6.77 16.54 1.82
CA SER A 639 6.85 17.82 2.51
C SER A 639 5.98 17.85 3.77
N LEU A 640 4.73 17.41 3.65
CA LEU A 640 3.77 17.32 4.75
C LEU A 640 4.24 16.32 5.82
N GLY A 641 4.74 15.15 5.41
CA GLY A 641 5.32 14.17 6.32
C GLY A 641 6.50 14.72 7.13
N ARG A 642 7.38 15.51 6.50
CA ARG A 642 8.52 16.16 7.19
C ARG A 642 8.06 17.22 8.19
N ALA A 643 7.04 18.01 7.85
CA ALA A 643 6.53 19.08 8.72
C ALA A 643 5.83 18.53 10.00
N ARG A 644 5.26 17.33 9.94
CA ARG A 644 4.46 16.73 11.03
C ARG A 644 5.09 15.52 11.72
N GLY A 645 6.40 15.30 11.56
CA GLY A 645 7.14 14.29 12.35
C GLY A 645 7.20 12.88 11.76
N GLY A 646 6.90 12.69 10.48
CA GLY A 646 7.38 11.56 9.67
C GLY A 646 6.45 10.36 9.47
N ASP A 647 5.29 10.28 10.14
CA ASP A 647 4.38 9.13 10.03
C ASP A 647 2.89 9.52 9.94
N GLU A 648 2.60 10.80 9.71
CA GLU A 648 1.22 11.27 9.57
C GLU A 648 0.70 11.09 8.15
N SER A 649 -0.44 10.41 8.06
CA SER A 649 -1.22 10.25 6.83
C SER A 649 -1.94 11.54 6.46
N VAL A 650 -2.03 11.81 5.17
CA VAL A 650 -2.77 12.95 4.60
C VAL A 650 -4.11 12.45 4.08
N GLU A 651 -5.19 13.18 4.34
CA GLU A 651 -6.51 12.88 3.77
C GLU A 651 -6.46 12.95 2.24
N VAL A 652 -7.07 11.99 1.55
CA VAL A 652 -7.05 11.94 0.08
C VAL A 652 -7.65 13.21 -0.53
N MET A 653 -8.70 13.75 0.08
CA MET A 653 -9.35 14.96 -0.41
C MET A 653 -8.41 16.18 -0.34
N ALA A 654 -7.65 16.31 0.75
CA ALA A 654 -6.61 17.35 0.87
C ALA A 654 -5.51 17.16 -0.19
N ALA A 655 -5.11 15.92 -0.49
CA ALA A 655 -4.15 15.66 -1.55
C ALA A 655 -4.70 16.01 -2.96
N VAL A 656 -6.00 15.79 -3.20
CA VAL A 656 -6.68 16.20 -4.44
C VAL A 656 -6.72 17.72 -4.55
N GLU A 657 -7.09 18.44 -3.49
CA GLU A 657 -7.11 19.91 -3.46
C GLU A 657 -5.73 20.51 -3.77
N LEU A 658 -4.65 19.97 -3.21
CA LEU A 658 -3.28 20.41 -3.50
C LEU A 658 -2.92 20.24 -4.98
N LEU A 659 -3.37 19.15 -5.61
CA LEU A 659 -3.17 18.95 -7.05
C LEU A 659 -4.07 19.88 -7.88
N GLN A 660 -5.25 20.24 -7.40
CA GLN A 660 -6.09 21.26 -8.05
C GLN A 660 -5.44 22.65 -7.99
N ASP A 661 -4.78 23.01 -6.89
CA ASP A 661 -3.99 24.25 -6.78
C ASP A 661 -2.81 24.29 -7.75
N CYS A 662 -2.39 23.14 -8.28
CA CYS A 662 -1.42 23.01 -9.36
C CYS A 662 -2.05 23.02 -10.77
N GLY A 663 -3.38 23.18 -10.88
CA GLY A 663 -4.13 23.25 -12.13
C GLY A 663 -4.56 21.90 -12.72
N PHE A 664 -4.54 20.82 -11.94
CA PHE A 664 -5.03 19.50 -12.35
C PHE A 664 -6.52 19.31 -12.01
N THR A 665 -7.22 18.53 -12.83
CA THR A 665 -8.62 18.19 -12.54
C THR A 665 -8.72 17.10 -11.44
N PRO A 666 -9.84 17.01 -10.71
CA PRO A 666 -10.06 15.91 -9.76
C PRO A 666 -9.90 14.53 -10.39
N ALA A 667 -10.33 14.33 -11.64
CA ALA A 667 -10.20 13.05 -12.33
C ALA A 667 -8.73 12.63 -12.51
N GLN A 668 -7.87 13.56 -12.95
CA GLN A 668 -6.42 13.33 -13.08
C GLN A 668 -5.79 13.04 -11.71
N ALA A 669 -6.15 13.81 -10.68
CA ALA A 669 -5.66 13.60 -9.32
C ALA A 669 -6.02 12.21 -8.77
N HIS A 670 -7.29 11.81 -8.87
CA HIS A 670 -7.74 10.48 -8.44
C HIS A 670 -7.04 9.35 -9.22
N SER A 671 -6.84 9.52 -10.53
CA SER A 671 -6.09 8.58 -11.38
C SER A 671 -4.64 8.45 -10.92
N ALA A 672 -3.96 9.57 -10.64
CA ALA A 672 -2.59 9.60 -10.14
C ALA A 672 -2.45 8.91 -8.77
N ILE A 673 -3.40 9.14 -7.85
CA ILE A 673 -3.43 8.49 -6.54
C ILE A 673 -3.61 6.97 -6.69
N ARG A 674 -4.57 6.51 -7.52
CA ARG A 674 -4.76 5.08 -7.80
C ARG A 674 -3.52 4.43 -8.39
N ARG A 675 -2.88 5.06 -9.38
CA ARG A 675 -1.62 4.56 -9.96
C ARG A 675 -0.51 4.48 -8.91
N SER A 676 -0.41 5.48 -8.04
CA SER A 676 0.59 5.53 -6.98
C SER A 676 0.37 4.45 -5.91
N LEU A 677 -0.89 4.14 -5.55
CA LEU A 677 -1.24 3.03 -4.65
C LEU A 677 -0.91 1.67 -5.28
N ASN A 678 -1.34 1.45 -6.54
CA ASN A 678 -1.07 0.21 -7.26
C ASN A 678 0.43 -0.04 -7.44
N GLY A 679 1.19 1.03 -7.73
CA GLY A 679 2.65 1.00 -7.85
C GLY A 679 3.41 1.06 -6.52
N LYS A 680 2.73 0.99 -5.37
CA LYS A 680 3.31 1.04 -4.01
C LYS A 680 4.20 2.26 -3.75
N LEU A 681 3.98 3.37 -4.46
CA LEU A 681 4.67 4.66 -4.23
C LEU A 681 4.09 5.37 -3.00
N ILE A 682 2.82 5.10 -2.70
CA ILE A 682 2.10 5.54 -1.52
C ILE A 682 1.36 4.34 -0.92
N ASP A 683 1.02 4.44 0.36
CA ASP A 683 0.30 3.42 1.12
C ASP A 683 -0.95 4.02 1.75
N SER A 684 -1.98 3.18 1.96
CA SER A 684 -3.18 3.60 2.70
C SER A 684 -2.91 3.48 4.20
N ALA A 685 -3.10 4.57 4.93
CA ALA A 685 -2.93 4.56 6.38
C ALA A 685 -4.16 4.00 7.12
N ALA A 686 -5.29 3.83 6.44
CA ALA A 686 -6.53 3.30 7.01
C ALA A 686 -7.05 2.14 6.14
N SER A 687 -6.98 0.90 6.63
CA SER A 687 -7.51 -0.27 5.90
C SER A 687 -9.01 -0.38 6.08
N GLY A 688 -9.81 -0.13 5.05
CA GLY A 688 -11.25 -0.46 5.04
C GLY A 688 -11.98 -0.06 3.74
N ASP A 689 -11.25 0.12 2.65
CA ASP A 689 -11.83 0.66 1.42
C ASP A 689 -12.27 -0.47 0.50
N SER A 690 -13.51 -0.34 0.02
CA SER A 690 -14.08 -1.26 -0.96
C SER A 690 -13.16 -1.37 -2.19
N PRO A 691 -13.01 -2.55 -2.81
CA PRO A 691 -12.23 -2.69 -4.04
C PRO A 691 -12.69 -1.69 -5.11
N GLY A 692 -11.85 -0.70 -5.42
CA GLY A 692 -12.11 0.34 -6.42
C GLY A 692 -12.37 1.75 -5.86
N GLU A 693 -12.62 1.90 -4.57
CA GLU A 693 -12.71 3.20 -3.89
C GLU A 693 -11.34 3.69 -3.42
N LEU A 694 -11.19 5.01 -3.33
CA LEU A 694 -9.97 5.61 -2.83
C LEU A 694 -9.95 5.60 -1.31
N PRO A 695 -8.78 5.40 -0.67
CA PRO A 695 -8.68 5.42 0.77
C PRO A 695 -9.00 6.76 1.38
N TYR A 696 -9.41 6.75 2.65
CA TYR A 696 -9.60 8.00 3.38
C TYR A 696 -8.29 8.80 3.51
N SER A 697 -7.19 8.12 3.79
CA SER A 697 -5.90 8.75 4.07
C SER A 697 -4.72 7.97 3.51
N ILE A 698 -3.75 8.69 2.95
CA ILE A 698 -2.57 8.16 2.25
C ILE A 698 -1.27 8.70 2.86
N ARG A 699 -0.18 7.93 2.72
CA ARG A 699 1.19 8.36 3.08
C ARG A 699 2.20 7.91 2.03
N ILE A 700 3.31 8.63 1.92
CA ILE A 700 4.39 8.25 1.02
C ILE A 700 5.15 7.02 1.53
N THR A 701 5.55 6.12 0.63
CA THR A 701 6.40 4.96 0.96
C THR A 701 7.89 5.32 0.76
N SER A 702 8.80 4.49 1.25
CA SER A 702 10.23 4.66 0.95
C SER A 702 10.54 4.56 -0.54
N LEU A 703 9.80 3.71 -1.28
CA LEU A 703 9.92 3.62 -2.74
C LEU A 703 9.49 4.94 -3.39
N GLY A 704 8.36 5.51 -2.98
CA GLY A 704 7.91 6.83 -3.46
C GLY A 704 8.94 7.93 -3.20
N ALA A 705 9.51 7.97 -1.99
CA ALA A 705 10.55 8.94 -1.64
C ALA A 705 11.84 8.72 -2.46
N TYR A 706 12.24 7.46 -2.68
CA TYR A 706 13.42 7.12 -3.47
C TYR A 706 13.23 7.43 -4.95
N CYS A 707 12.02 7.29 -5.48
CA CYS A 707 11.66 7.66 -6.84
C CYS A 707 11.96 9.14 -7.13
N ILE A 708 11.53 10.05 -6.24
CA ILE A 708 11.71 11.50 -6.43
C ILE A 708 13.13 11.96 -6.06
N GLU A 709 13.75 11.39 -5.03
CA GLU A 709 15.07 11.82 -4.57
C GLU A 709 16.22 11.24 -5.41
N TYR A 710 16.02 10.09 -6.05
CA TYR A 710 17.09 9.38 -6.76
C TYR A 710 16.68 8.87 -8.16
N LEU A 711 15.66 8.01 -8.30
CA LEU A 711 15.43 7.30 -9.57
C LEU A 711 15.13 8.23 -10.74
N ALA A 712 14.31 9.28 -10.54
CA ALA A 712 14.01 10.27 -11.58
C ALA A 712 15.25 11.00 -12.12
N LYS A 713 16.38 10.95 -11.39
CA LYS A 713 17.66 11.58 -11.76
C LYS A 713 18.62 10.62 -12.48
N LEU A 714 18.24 9.34 -12.67
CA LEU A 714 19.10 8.31 -13.26
C LEU A 714 18.71 8.03 -14.72
N PHE A 715 19.71 8.03 -15.61
CA PHE A 715 19.52 7.62 -17.00
C PHE A 715 18.93 6.22 -17.12
N THR A 716 19.34 5.28 -16.26
CA THR A 716 18.90 3.88 -16.30
C THR A 716 17.39 3.73 -16.14
N TYR A 717 16.79 4.55 -15.28
CA TYR A 717 15.35 4.55 -15.05
C TYR A 717 14.62 5.21 -16.22
N VAL A 718 15.05 6.42 -16.59
CA VAL A 718 14.43 7.20 -17.68
C VAL A 718 14.47 6.45 -19.00
N ASP A 719 15.61 5.85 -19.36
CA ASP A 719 15.73 5.07 -20.59
C ASP A 719 14.78 3.85 -20.61
N ALA A 720 14.51 3.24 -19.44
CA ALA A 720 13.58 2.13 -19.35
C ALA A 720 12.14 2.57 -19.65
N ILE A 721 11.67 3.63 -18.99
CA ILE A 721 10.25 4.03 -19.03
C ILE A 721 9.84 4.80 -20.29
N ILE A 722 10.79 5.33 -21.08
CA ILE A 722 10.49 6.08 -22.32
C ILE A 722 9.60 5.25 -23.26
N VAL A 723 9.81 3.94 -23.33
CA VAL A 723 9.03 3.06 -24.22
C VAL A 723 7.56 2.98 -23.80
N ASP A 724 7.25 3.21 -22.52
CA ASP A 724 5.92 3.16 -21.93
C ASP A 724 5.35 4.57 -21.64
N THR A 725 5.99 5.64 -22.11
CA THR A 725 5.49 7.01 -21.89
C THR A 725 4.86 7.58 -23.16
N PRO A 726 3.58 8.00 -23.13
CA PRO A 726 2.96 8.71 -24.26
C PRO A 726 3.65 10.06 -24.51
N ILE A 727 3.91 10.41 -25.77
CA ILE A 727 4.54 11.69 -26.14
C ILE A 727 3.50 12.55 -26.83
N LEU A 728 3.10 13.65 -26.19
CA LEU A 728 1.99 14.50 -26.66
C LEU A 728 2.40 15.53 -27.73
N ASP A 729 3.67 15.48 -28.16
CA ASP A 729 4.20 16.32 -29.23
C ASP A 729 4.59 15.44 -30.42
N SER A 730 3.87 15.59 -31.54
CA SER A 730 4.03 14.72 -32.71
C SER A 730 5.42 14.80 -33.36
N GLU A 731 6.11 15.94 -33.28
CA GLU A 731 7.46 16.07 -33.85
C GLU A 731 8.49 15.32 -33.02
N ILE A 732 8.30 15.31 -31.70
CA ILE A 732 9.17 14.62 -30.75
C ILE A 732 8.87 13.12 -30.73
N GLU A 733 7.59 12.74 -30.79
CA GLU A 733 7.13 11.35 -30.89
C GLU A 733 7.77 10.62 -32.08
N ALA A 734 7.93 11.31 -33.22
CA ALA A 734 8.59 10.78 -34.42
C ALA A 734 10.10 10.55 -34.24
N LYS A 735 10.75 11.27 -33.31
CA LYS A 735 12.19 11.14 -33.02
C LYS A 735 12.47 10.04 -31.98
N ILE A 736 11.49 9.68 -31.16
CA ILE A 736 11.61 8.64 -30.13
C ILE A 736 11.34 7.27 -30.77
N ASN A 737 12.42 6.52 -31.02
CA ASN A 737 12.41 5.19 -31.64
C ASN A 737 13.01 4.12 -30.71
N ASP A 738 12.87 2.85 -31.10
CA ASP A 738 13.56 1.76 -30.41
C ASP A 738 15.06 1.80 -30.70
N GLU A 739 15.86 1.94 -29.64
CA GLU A 739 17.31 2.11 -29.71
C GLU A 739 18.00 1.05 -28.86
N ARG A 740 18.94 0.31 -29.47
CA ARG A 740 19.69 -0.77 -28.79
C ARG A 740 21.10 -0.36 -28.39
N ASP A 741 21.73 0.50 -29.19
CA ASP A 741 23.07 0.99 -28.90
C ASP A 741 23.06 2.06 -27.79
N ILE A 742 24.13 2.12 -27.01
CA ILE A 742 24.23 3.07 -25.90
C ILE A 742 24.21 4.52 -26.39
N ALA A 743 24.82 4.84 -27.55
CA ALA A 743 24.81 6.21 -28.07
C ALA A 743 23.39 6.63 -28.47
N GLY A 744 22.66 5.75 -29.19
CA GLY A 744 21.26 5.98 -29.56
C GLY A 744 20.35 6.15 -28.34
N ARG A 745 20.50 5.28 -27.33
CA ARG A 745 19.74 5.36 -26.07
C ARG A 745 20.00 6.66 -25.32
N LEU A 746 21.26 7.12 -25.24
CA LEU A 746 21.61 8.40 -24.63
C LEU A 746 20.97 9.58 -25.39
N THR A 747 21.04 9.60 -26.72
CA THR A 747 20.40 10.65 -27.54
C THR A 747 18.88 10.66 -27.41
N ARG A 748 18.25 9.47 -27.32
CA ARG A 748 16.82 9.33 -27.06
C ARG A 748 16.44 9.90 -25.69
N ALA A 749 17.23 9.60 -24.66
CA ALA A 749 17.01 10.14 -23.32
C ALA A 749 17.21 11.66 -23.24
N GLU A 750 18.21 12.22 -23.95
CA GLU A 750 18.39 13.68 -24.08
C GLU A 750 17.16 14.33 -24.74
N THR A 751 16.66 13.74 -25.84
CA THR A 751 15.47 14.23 -26.56
C THR A 751 14.21 14.18 -25.68
N PHE A 752 14.03 13.10 -24.93
CA PHE A 752 12.92 12.96 -23.99
C PHE A 752 13.01 13.93 -22.81
N LEU A 753 14.22 14.19 -22.29
CA LEU A 753 14.42 15.17 -21.23
C LEU A 753 14.08 16.59 -21.70
N ASP A 754 14.52 16.97 -22.90
CA ASP A 754 14.20 18.28 -23.48
C ASP A 754 12.68 18.44 -23.69
N TYR A 755 11.97 17.36 -24.04
CA TYR A 755 10.51 17.32 -24.09
C TYR A 755 9.89 17.57 -22.71
N LEU A 756 10.33 16.84 -21.68
CA LEU A 756 9.81 17.04 -20.32
C LEU A 756 10.09 18.46 -19.81
N ASP A 757 11.28 19.01 -20.05
CA ASP A 757 11.60 20.40 -19.69
C ASP A 757 10.68 21.41 -20.38
N SER A 758 10.28 21.15 -21.63
CA SER A 758 9.30 21.98 -22.33
C SER A 758 7.90 21.88 -21.72
N CYS A 759 7.50 20.69 -21.26
CA CYS A 759 6.23 20.45 -20.59
C CYS A 759 6.19 21.08 -19.20
N TRP A 760 7.29 21.02 -18.45
CA TRP A 760 7.41 21.59 -17.11
C TRP A 760 7.18 23.11 -17.10
N ARG A 761 7.56 23.82 -18.17
CA ARG A 761 7.29 25.28 -18.31
C ARG A 761 5.81 25.64 -18.33
N LEU A 762 4.93 24.66 -18.56
CA LEU A 762 3.48 24.84 -18.52
C LEU A 762 2.90 24.63 -17.12
N VAL A 763 3.69 24.10 -16.17
CA VAL A 763 3.30 23.97 -14.77
C VAL A 763 3.44 25.35 -14.11
N PRO A 764 2.40 25.87 -13.44
CA PRO A 764 2.44 27.21 -12.84
C PRO A 764 3.62 27.37 -11.87
N SER A 765 4.38 28.46 -12.03
CA SER A 765 5.59 28.74 -11.21
C SER A 765 5.30 29.32 -9.83
N GLU A 766 4.06 29.78 -9.60
CA GLU A 766 3.64 30.52 -8.39
C GLU A 766 2.84 29.65 -7.41
N SER A 767 2.46 28.44 -7.80
CA SER A 767 1.92 27.44 -6.87
C SER A 767 3.01 27.10 -5.83
N GLU A 768 2.65 26.89 -4.56
CA GLU A 768 3.54 26.36 -3.50
C GLU A 768 3.97 24.91 -3.83
N CYS A 769 4.71 24.73 -4.92
CA CYS A 769 5.05 23.46 -5.49
C CYS A 769 6.37 22.98 -4.87
N PRO A 770 6.37 21.90 -4.06
CA PRO A 770 7.57 21.39 -3.42
C PRO A 770 8.51 20.66 -4.39
N LEU A 771 8.09 20.40 -5.64
CA LEU A 771 8.89 19.68 -6.63
C LEU A 771 9.88 20.61 -7.34
N ASN A 772 11.18 20.38 -7.15
CA ASN A 772 12.24 21.05 -7.90
C ASN A 772 12.63 20.26 -9.16
N TRP A 773 11.79 20.32 -10.21
CA TRP A 773 12.10 19.64 -11.48
C TRP A 773 13.41 20.11 -12.12
N ASN A 774 13.73 21.41 -12.07
CA ASN A 774 14.96 21.95 -12.64
C ASN A 774 16.21 21.28 -12.04
N GLY A 775 16.19 21.01 -10.72
CA GLY A 775 17.24 20.25 -10.05
C GLY A 775 17.30 18.78 -10.50
N VAL A 776 16.15 18.14 -10.70
CA VAL A 776 16.05 16.76 -11.22
C VAL A 776 16.58 16.67 -12.65
N SER A 777 16.14 17.56 -13.54
CA SER A 777 16.59 17.64 -14.94
C SER A 777 18.10 17.89 -15.04
N ALA A 778 18.65 18.82 -14.24
CA ALA A 778 20.08 19.07 -14.20
C ALA A 778 20.89 17.85 -13.74
N ALA A 779 20.41 17.12 -12.73
CA ALA A 779 21.06 15.90 -12.24
C ALA A 779 21.03 14.78 -13.29
N LEU A 780 19.89 14.57 -13.95
CA LEU A 780 19.73 13.59 -15.02
C LEU A 780 20.63 13.92 -16.22
N ARG A 781 20.68 15.19 -16.64
CA ARG A 781 21.57 15.65 -17.72
C ARG A 781 23.05 15.43 -17.36
N SER A 782 23.42 15.63 -16.09
CA SER A 782 24.77 15.33 -15.60
C SER A 782 25.09 13.83 -15.64
N ASP A 783 24.14 12.96 -15.26
CA ASP A 783 24.30 11.50 -15.32
C ASP A 783 24.48 11.02 -16.77
N ILE A 784 23.61 11.46 -17.68
CA ILE A 784 23.70 11.20 -19.12
C ILE A 784 25.09 11.62 -19.66
N ALA A 785 25.55 12.84 -19.35
CA ALA A 785 26.85 13.34 -19.79
C ALA A 785 28.03 12.55 -19.21
N ALA A 786 27.92 12.07 -17.97
CA ALA A 786 28.93 11.20 -17.36
C ALA A 786 29.04 9.84 -18.07
N ILE A 787 27.90 9.24 -18.42
CA ILE A 787 27.86 7.96 -19.16
C ILE A 787 28.39 8.15 -20.58
N LYS A 788 28.00 9.23 -21.27
CA LYS A 788 28.45 9.57 -22.62
C LYS A 788 29.98 9.69 -22.69
N ARG A 789 30.61 10.35 -21.71
CA ARG A 789 32.07 10.45 -21.59
C ARG A 789 32.77 9.10 -21.40
N ARG A 790 32.13 8.14 -20.73
CA ARG A 790 32.67 6.79 -20.52
C ARG A 790 32.47 5.88 -21.73
N ALA A 791 31.36 6.04 -22.45
CA ALA A 791 30.98 5.19 -23.58
C ALA A 791 31.63 5.62 -24.91
N CYS A 792 31.88 6.92 -25.11
CA CYS A 792 32.60 7.47 -26.26
C CYS A 792 33.81 8.29 -25.78
N PRO A 793 34.96 7.66 -25.50
CA PRO A 793 36.19 8.41 -25.27
C PRO A 793 36.56 9.19 -26.53
N SER A 794 36.68 10.51 -26.41
CA SER A 794 37.16 11.38 -27.47
C SER A 794 38.59 10.99 -27.87
N PRO A 795 38.96 10.99 -29.17
CA PRO A 795 40.31 10.63 -29.62
C PRO A 795 41.41 11.59 -29.14
N ASP A 796 41.07 12.74 -28.55
CA ASP A 796 42.02 13.80 -28.19
C ASP A 796 42.42 13.84 -26.70
N SER A 797 42.18 12.77 -25.93
CA SER A 797 42.67 12.66 -24.55
C SER A 797 43.76 11.60 -24.38
N ASP A 798 44.74 11.58 -25.30
CA ASP A 798 46.07 11.07 -24.99
C ASP A 798 46.88 12.22 -24.37
N GLY A 799 46.86 12.30 -23.04
CA GLY A 799 47.68 13.27 -22.32
C GLY A 799 47.24 13.54 -20.89
N ALA A 800 47.71 12.69 -19.96
CA ALA A 800 47.76 12.92 -18.51
C ALA A 800 46.41 13.04 -17.76
N ASP A 801 45.88 11.90 -17.32
CA ASP A 801 45.71 11.64 -15.89
C ASP A 801 45.39 10.15 -15.70
N THR A 802 46.36 9.43 -15.17
CA THR A 802 46.22 8.03 -14.79
C THR A 802 45.12 7.84 -13.75
N VAL A 803 44.40 6.73 -13.87
CA VAL A 803 43.26 6.25 -13.07
C VAL A 803 43.65 5.91 -11.61
N GLU A 804 44.61 6.61 -11.01
CA GLU A 804 45.22 6.26 -9.71
C GLU A 804 45.03 7.28 -8.57
N GLN A 805 44.22 8.34 -8.71
CA GLN A 805 44.13 9.39 -7.67
C GLN A 805 42.71 9.77 -7.18
N ARG A 806 41.77 8.82 -7.08
CA ARG A 806 40.53 9.05 -6.31
C ARG A 806 40.14 7.89 -5.38
N PHE A 807 41.10 7.33 -4.65
CA PHE A 807 40.81 6.60 -3.40
C PHE A 807 41.94 6.86 -2.39
N ARG A 808 41.85 8.01 -1.71
CA ARG A 808 42.41 8.16 -0.35
C ARG A 808 41.26 8.54 0.57
N PRO A 809 40.92 7.74 1.58
CA PRO A 809 40.03 8.19 2.64
C PRO A 809 40.78 9.26 3.45
N ASP A 810 40.16 10.43 3.56
CA ASP A 810 40.63 11.49 4.42
C ASP A 810 40.35 11.09 5.88
N ILE A 811 41.31 10.36 6.47
CA ILE A 811 41.35 10.11 7.91
C ILE A 811 42.21 11.23 8.50
N ARG A 812 41.58 12.29 9.03
CA ARG A 812 42.11 13.18 10.08
C ARG A 812 41.03 14.12 10.64
N GLY A 813 40.62 13.87 11.89
CA GLY A 813 40.14 14.78 12.96
C GLY A 813 39.02 15.78 12.64
N GLN A 814 37.93 15.88 13.41
CA GLN A 814 37.73 15.76 14.86
C GLN A 814 36.30 15.29 15.17
#